data_AF-L1LER9-F1
#
_entry.id   AF-L1LER9-F1
#
_cell.length_a   1.000
_cell.length_b   1.000
_cell.length_c   1.000
_cell.angle_alpha   90.00
_cell.angle_beta   90.00
_cell.angle_gamma   90.00
#
_symmetry.space_group_name_H-M   'P 1'
#
loop_
_entity.id
_entity.type
_entity.pdbx_description
1 polymer ?
#
loop_
_entity_poly.entity_id
_entity_poly.type
_entity_poly.pdbx_seq_one_letter_code
_entity_poly.pdbx_strand_id
1 'polypeptide(L)'
;MSVRELQLKIGNKCGENGDRKCNCDNTGEFDAEKLETQTKGFIRVTHRHKNGDKFTLHNKLQGGGQIGAQGKSIEKVTEVSVYYWTAIPSNPILIEIKDGSGTHTYYGKSEDSGNNDWNDQLQDESLDKIIDGQNCKHNGAVTLDLTEDTSKTHADGDSKDVIKVVSDNQNAYCCAYHESGGRGKVTVTKETVKGGKVQTGSGEITFYKHEIDPDLKLAGIYYKDDSGKRKSIKIPDLGGSTNKSVKIYTSYNGNNPKIIYIEKIGPPDVKSWYQKDESSHNWVKLQNITKDPNNIGKYTEELKQLQEALNGTPGSPKGPTGEKGEGERNLEGTQGGSSDGDDGESGDDSEGGAGGESGPPGNKSESGGKDGREGSTTDDVRGGQSGSGGEGPSGQAGSQPAVPPEPPKPPARSVGAGILAGYGLYSIISGVFGGSGAVCGVPRLYSWMIENFYGMRKPLKSSDLENGVDYFYVDMNALIHSATHGNIYPVVTIEDQQRMKRITAALLNTFKLVKPRKVMYIAVDGVCPSAKINQQRTRRFRLCKVIDKVKSILEPEEDTESEEDSEEPKPLTPENYVLRKSKIDGYDNISFNPNYISPGTDFMTRLDNEIKNWIALQTHLGTWGDCYVVYSGTNVPGEGEHKIYDLIRKVTTLDRKTRLESHLVYGLDADLMILSLITKMSKMYILREEKDSTPHVLAKIKPDPYYAKDTGLVHFHSKDYIGLKSDNFEVLSMRKLRAGMYNRCVNYVNTKFKPKDSAFLTKKGTPARLTDDFALLSFFAGNDFLPHLPNVDLKDSSFTDLINTYYSLLPKFNGFLTHGLKIHTRRLQSLMKAISPNEAKYFKIKAEVESVPEFADSSGYAKFYYEEKCGIDYNDKRAIRKMCEDYIEGLFWNLSYYHSGCPSWDWCYKYHYAPLASDLARVSSISVTFYKGNPITPLEHLLAVTPPSGNELLPPRYRFVIFHSACSLFRLLSEPKGELCEYFPEDFEICQDGKEHEWEYTVKLPFLNTRKLSKIARSVNDELEYRTLYRFVLYYLFSALFFTVTQTS
;
A
#
# COMPACT_ATOMS: atom_id res chain seq x y z
N MET A 1 51.49 11.62 37.14
CA MET A 1 51.35 11.04 35.78
C MET A 1 50.00 11.50 35.27
N SER A 2 49.90 12.06 34.06
CA SER A 2 48.60 12.39 33.49
C SER A 2 47.82 11.09 33.27
N VAL A 3 46.57 11.05 33.73
CA VAL A 3 45.65 10.00 33.30
C VAL A 3 45.34 10.30 31.84
N ARG A 4 45.64 9.35 30.94
CA ARG A 4 45.34 9.51 29.52
C ARG A 4 43.89 9.11 29.30
N GLU A 5 43.04 10.12 29.13
CA GLU A 5 41.60 9.95 29.02
C GLU A 5 41.12 10.26 27.58
N LEU A 6 40.24 9.43 27.04
CA LEU A 6 39.62 9.62 25.73
C LEU A 6 38.11 9.83 25.89
N GLN A 7 37.57 10.93 25.36
CA GLN A 7 36.13 11.16 25.32
C GLN A 7 35.60 10.99 23.90
N LEU A 8 34.94 9.86 23.63
CA LEU A 8 34.55 9.47 22.28
C LEU A 8 33.49 10.43 21.68
N LYS A 9 33.74 10.87 20.44
CA LYS A 9 32.86 11.72 19.65
C LYS A 9 32.31 10.93 18.46
N ILE A 10 31.04 10.55 18.54
CA ILE A 10 30.43 9.65 17.55
C ILE A 10 29.80 10.41 16.38
N GLY A 11 29.34 11.65 16.59
CA GLY A 11 28.63 12.43 15.55
C GLY A 11 29.48 12.94 14.39
N ASN A 12 30.79 13.16 14.60
CA ASN A 12 31.74 13.52 13.55
C ASN A 12 32.78 12.40 13.47
N LYS A 13 32.81 11.63 12.37
CA LYS A 13 33.74 10.50 12.26
C LYS A 13 35.19 11.00 12.26
N CYS A 14 36.06 10.28 12.95
CA CYS A 14 37.49 10.48 12.87
C CYS A 14 38.07 9.76 11.64
N GLY A 15 39.13 10.30 11.04
CA GLY A 15 39.80 9.73 9.88
C GLY A 15 38.98 9.65 8.58
N GLU A 16 38.09 10.62 8.30
CA GLU A 16 37.33 10.61 7.03
C GLU A 16 38.17 10.88 5.78
N ASN A 17 39.31 11.58 5.89
CA ASN A 17 40.18 11.92 4.74
C ASN A 17 41.36 10.95 4.57
N GLY A 18 41.39 9.84 5.33
CA GLY A 18 42.55 8.94 5.39
C GLY A 18 43.71 9.47 6.23
N ASP A 19 43.58 10.69 6.78
CA ASP A 19 44.42 11.14 7.88
C ASP A 19 44.10 10.27 9.11
N ARG A 20 45.10 9.60 9.70
CA ARG A 20 44.91 8.76 10.92
C ARG A 20 44.54 9.55 12.18
N LYS A 21 44.06 10.78 12.04
CA LYS A 21 43.84 11.76 13.10
C LYS A 21 42.57 11.45 13.90
N CYS A 22 42.73 11.27 15.21
CA CYS A 22 41.61 11.30 16.15
C CYS A 22 41.14 12.76 16.35
N ASN A 23 39.85 13.02 16.17
CA ASN A 23 39.18 14.30 16.48
C ASN A 23 38.31 14.22 17.76
N CYS A 24 38.38 13.10 18.50
CA CYS A 24 37.75 12.94 19.81
C CYS A 24 38.60 13.56 20.94
N ASP A 25 39.88 13.81 20.67
CA ASP A 25 40.88 14.31 21.60
C ASP A 25 41.55 15.58 21.05
N ASN A 26 41.88 16.52 21.94
CA ASN A 26 42.56 17.77 21.62
C ASN A 26 44.07 17.74 21.92
N THR A 27 44.57 16.70 22.61
CA THR A 27 46.01 16.54 22.90
C THR A 27 46.80 15.99 21.71
N GLY A 28 46.14 15.22 20.84
CA GLY A 28 46.74 14.59 19.68
C GLY A 28 47.50 13.30 20.00
N GLU A 29 47.31 12.71 21.18
CA GLU A 29 47.93 11.45 21.60
C GLU A 29 47.28 10.20 20.96
N PHE A 30 46.11 10.37 20.35
CA PHE A 30 45.32 9.28 19.75
C PHE A 30 45.30 9.33 18.21
N ASP A 31 45.31 8.14 17.62
CA ASP A 31 45.02 7.90 16.21
C ASP A 31 43.64 7.25 16.03
N ALA A 32 43.02 7.48 14.88
CA ALA A 32 41.79 6.85 14.44
C ALA A 32 41.98 6.24 13.04
N GLU A 33 41.65 4.95 12.88
CA GLU A 33 41.79 4.22 11.63
C GLU A 33 40.42 3.71 11.15
N LYS A 34 40.11 3.99 9.88
CA LYS A 34 38.88 3.58 9.21
C LYS A 34 39.16 2.33 8.37
N LEU A 35 38.50 1.22 8.70
CA LEU A 35 38.62 -0.07 8.03
C LEU A 35 37.25 -0.55 7.54
N GLU A 36 37.20 -1.25 6.41
CA GLU A 36 36.05 -2.09 6.08
C GLU A 36 36.05 -3.35 6.97
N THR A 37 34.87 -3.78 7.39
CA THR A 37 34.70 -5.02 8.17
C THR A 37 34.74 -6.26 7.30
N GLN A 38 34.89 -7.45 7.92
CA GLN A 38 34.82 -8.73 7.19
C GLN A 38 33.47 -8.92 6.48
N THR A 39 32.36 -8.57 7.15
CA THR A 39 31.08 -8.34 6.47
C THR A 39 31.16 -7.07 5.62
N LYS A 40 31.10 -7.23 4.31
CA LYS A 40 31.11 -6.11 3.34
C LYS A 40 29.85 -5.26 3.51
N GLY A 41 30.01 -3.94 3.41
CA GLY A 41 28.90 -2.98 3.62
C GLY A 41 28.88 -2.31 4.99
N PHE A 42 29.87 -2.56 5.85
CA PHE A 42 30.05 -1.81 7.10
C PHE A 42 31.47 -1.26 7.23
N ILE A 43 31.58 -0.15 7.97
CA ILE A 43 32.81 0.57 8.26
C ILE A 43 33.04 0.52 9.77
N ARG A 44 34.25 0.17 10.18
CA ARG A 44 34.73 0.26 11.55
C ARG A 44 35.73 1.41 11.68
N VAL A 45 35.51 2.32 12.62
CA VAL A 45 36.46 3.38 12.98
C VAL A 45 37.06 3.05 14.35
N THR A 46 38.31 2.60 14.36
CA THR A 46 39.04 2.15 15.56
C THR A 46 39.98 3.23 16.07
N HIS A 47 39.86 3.60 17.35
CA HIS A 47 40.69 4.60 18.03
C HIS A 47 41.70 3.92 18.94
N ARG A 48 42.95 4.39 18.92
CA ARG A 48 44.08 3.86 19.69
C ARG A 48 45.00 4.98 20.15
N HIS A 49 45.70 4.76 21.27
CA HIS A 49 46.82 5.63 21.64
C HIS A 49 48.01 5.36 20.71
N LYS A 50 48.69 6.42 20.23
CA LYS A 50 49.76 6.33 19.21
C LYS A 50 50.90 5.38 19.56
N ASN A 51 51.27 5.34 20.84
CA ASN A 51 52.37 4.50 21.34
C ASN A 51 51.91 3.09 21.77
N GLY A 52 50.64 2.72 21.56
CA GLY A 52 50.08 1.43 22.00
C GLY A 52 49.75 1.32 23.50
N ASP A 53 49.95 2.40 24.26
CA ASP A 53 49.66 2.46 25.70
C ASP A 53 48.16 2.33 26.03
N LYS A 54 47.88 1.83 27.23
CA LYS A 54 46.50 1.70 27.77
C LYS A 54 45.98 3.07 28.23
N PHE A 55 44.69 3.31 28.00
CA PHE A 55 44.02 4.57 28.34
C PHE A 55 42.69 4.35 29.07
N THR A 56 42.11 5.43 29.59
CA THR A 56 40.77 5.42 30.21
C THR A 56 39.76 6.01 29.24
N LEU A 57 38.71 5.26 28.90
CA LEU A 57 37.60 5.73 28.08
C LEU A 57 36.54 6.37 28.97
N HIS A 58 36.24 7.65 28.76
CA HIS A 58 35.14 8.30 29.47
C HIS A 58 33.80 7.64 29.15
N ASN A 59 32.98 7.44 30.18
CA ASN A 59 31.63 6.91 30.00
C ASN A 59 30.70 7.89 29.27
N LYS A 60 30.90 9.22 29.38
CA LYS A 60 30.06 10.23 28.73
C LYS A 60 30.57 10.58 27.34
N LEU A 61 29.70 10.46 26.33
CA LEU A 61 30.01 10.78 24.94
C LEU A 61 29.98 12.29 24.66
N GLN A 62 30.83 12.76 23.74
CA GLN A 62 30.73 14.12 23.22
C GLN A 62 29.49 14.27 22.33
N GLY A 63 28.51 15.04 22.80
CA GLY A 63 27.22 15.24 22.14
C GLY A 63 26.00 14.63 22.86
N GLY A 64 26.22 13.95 23.99
CA GLY A 64 25.16 13.30 24.78
C GLY A 64 25.20 11.76 24.68
N GLY A 65 24.63 11.10 25.69
CA GLY A 65 24.67 9.64 25.86
C GLY A 65 25.85 9.14 26.71
N GLN A 66 25.70 7.95 27.26
CA GLN A 66 26.71 7.25 28.05
C GLN A 66 27.01 5.84 27.52
N ILE A 67 28.19 5.30 27.79
CA ILE A 67 28.54 3.88 27.56
C ILE A 67 28.59 3.17 28.91
N GLY A 68 27.85 2.07 29.02
CA GLY A 68 27.85 1.19 30.20
C GLY A 68 27.02 1.68 31.39
N ALA A 69 26.40 0.74 32.09
CA ALA A 69 25.27 0.97 33.00
C ALA A 69 25.56 1.66 34.36
N GLN A 70 26.76 2.24 34.60
CA GLN A 70 27.15 2.68 35.96
C GLN A 70 27.91 4.02 36.07
N GLY A 71 27.88 4.90 35.07
CA GLY A 71 28.37 6.28 35.24
C GLY A 71 29.89 6.42 35.48
N LYS A 72 30.66 5.33 35.38
CA LYS A 72 32.11 5.25 35.62
C LYS A 72 32.84 5.04 34.30
N SER A 73 33.94 5.78 34.09
CA SER A 73 34.85 5.57 32.96
C SER A 73 35.43 4.15 32.96
N ILE A 74 35.74 3.63 31.77
CA ILE A 74 36.29 2.29 31.57
C ILE A 74 37.81 2.41 31.51
N GLU A 75 38.49 1.87 32.51
CA GLU A 75 39.96 1.91 32.60
C GLU A 75 40.63 0.82 31.75
N LYS A 76 41.93 1.01 31.47
CA LYS A 76 42.82 0.01 30.84
C LYS A 76 42.40 -0.42 29.43
N VAL A 77 41.68 0.43 28.68
CA VAL A 77 41.30 0.19 27.28
C VAL A 77 42.54 0.23 26.37
N THR A 78 42.56 -0.63 25.35
CA THR A 78 43.60 -0.67 24.31
C THR A 78 43.10 -0.19 22.95
N GLU A 79 41.86 -0.54 22.59
CA GLU A 79 41.20 -0.12 21.35
C GLU A 79 39.71 0.20 21.63
N VAL A 80 39.16 1.24 21.01
CA VAL A 80 37.70 1.48 20.96
C VAL A 80 37.23 1.70 19.52
N SER A 81 36.32 0.86 19.04
CA SER A 81 35.81 0.90 17.67
C SER A 81 34.34 1.28 17.62
N VAL A 82 33.95 2.07 16.62
CA VAL A 82 32.54 2.35 16.30
C VAL A 82 32.23 1.83 14.91
N TYR A 83 31.09 1.13 14.78
CA TYR A 83 30.62 0.56 13.52
C TYR A 83 29.49 1.38 12.92
N TYR A 84 29.51 1.49 11.59
CA TYR A 84 28.54 2.20 10.77
C TYR A 84 28.16 1.37 9.55
N TRP A 85 26.90 1.41 9.12
CA TRP A 85 26.48 0.83 7.85
C TRP A 85 26.83 1.79 6.69
N THR A 86 27.43 1.29 5.59
CA THR A 86 27.94 2.16 4.52
C THR A 86 26.87 2.99 3.82
N ALA A 87 25.63 2.51 3.78
CA ALA A 87 24.51 3.21 3.16
C ALA A 87 23.92 4.32 4.03
N ILE A 88 24.05 4.23 5.36
CA ILE A 88 23.67 5.30 6.31
C ILE A 88 24.85 5.53 7.26
N PRO A 89 25.99 6.06 6.75
CA PRO A 89 27.22 6.13 7.52
C PRO A 89 27.14 7.17 8.65
N SER A 90 26.11 8.01 8.68
CA SER A 90 25.84 8.95 9.78
C SER A 90 25.19 8.31 11.01
N ASN A 91 24.72 7.06 10.94
CA ASN A 91 24.09 6.37 12.06
C ASN A 91 25.04 5.31 12.65
N PRO A 92 25.61 5.52 13.85
CA PRO A 92 26.40 4.50 14.54
C PRO A 92 25.47 3.35 14.99
N ILE A 93 25.93 2.10 14.85
CA ILE A 93 25.12 0.91 15.19
C ILE A 93 25.72 0.02 16.28
N LEU A 94 27.03 0.12 16.54
CA LEU A 94 27.70 -0.70 17.56
C LEU A 94 28.96 0.01 18.07
N ILE A 95 29.22 -0.09 19.38
CA ILE A 95 30.51 0.25 19.99
C ILE A 95 31.18 -1.05 20.46
N GLU A 96 32.45 -1.21 20.13
CA GLU A 96 33.32 -2.30 20.58
C GLU A 96 34.45 -1.70 21.44
N ILE A 97 34.68 -2.28 22.61
CA ILE A 97 35.77 -1.90 23.50
C ILE A 97 36.67 -3.11 23.69
N LYS A 98 37.97 -2.93 23.48
CA LYS A 98 38.99 -3.94 23.76
C LYS A 98 39.78 -3.54 25.00
N ASP A 99 39.78 -4.40 26.00
CA ASP A 99 40.48 -4.15 27.26
C ASP A 99 41.98 -4.47 27.19
N GLY A 100 42.67 -4.28 28.32
CA GLY A 100 44.09 -4.54 28.49
C GLY A 100 44.48 -6.01 28.64
N SER A 101 43.52 -6.94 28.62
CA SER A 101 43.68 -8.39 28.52
C SER A 101 43.40 -8.93 27.11
N GLY A 102 42.84 -8.10 26.22
CA GLY A 102 42.43 -8.49 24.88
C GLY A 102 40.98 -8.98 24.79
N THR A 103 40.18 -8.82 25.85
CA THR A 103 38.74 -9.12 25.82
C THR A 103 38.00 -8.06 25.01
N HIS A 104 37.08 -8.49 24.14
CA HIS A 104 36.22 -7.61 23.36
C HIS A 104 34.82 -7.53 23.99
N THR A 105 34.33 -6.32 24.26
CA THR A 105 33.00 -6.06 24.80
C THR A 105 32.19 -5.21 23.83
N TYR A 106 30.95 -5.61 23.56
CA TYR A 106 30.07 -4.99 22.57
C TYR A 106 28.90 -4.28 23.25
N TYR A 107 28.65 -3.03 22.86
CA TYR A 107 27.57 -2.20 23.37
C TYR A 107 26.65 -1.74 22.23
N GLY A 108 25.38 -2.12 22.30
CA GLY A 108 24.29 -1.62 21.45
C GLY A 108 23.61 -0.40 22.06
N LYS A 109 22.75 0.25 21.26
CA LYS A 109 22.00 1.43 21.71
C LYS A 109 20.68 1.02 22.36
N SER A 110 20.44 1.58 23.55
CA SER A 110 19.27 1.28 24.38
C SER A 110 18.01 2.00 23.88
N GLU A 111 16.84 1.38 24.03
CA GLU A 111 15.56 1.91 23.49
C GLU A 111 14.81 2.81 24.47
N ASP A 112 14.97 2.59 25.78
CA ASP A 112 14.15 3.25 26.82
C ASP A 112 14.63 4.65 27.23
N SER A 113 15.83 5.09 26.80
CA SER A 113 16.37 6.41 27.17
C SER A 113 16.34 7.40 26.00
N GLY A 114 15.64 8.52 26.20
CA GLY A 114 15.68 9.68 25.30
C GLY A 114 17.05 10.41 25.25
N ASN A 115 18.12 9.78 25.75
CA ASN A 115 19.43 10.36 26.00
C ASN A 115 20.55 9.80 25.08
N ASN A 116 20.26 8.83 24.21
CA ASN A 116 21.23 8.13 23.33
C ASN A 116 22.28 7.28 24.09
N ASP A 117 21.86 6.51 25.10
CA ASP A 117 22.78 5.66 25.87
C ASP A 117 23.10 4.30 25.20
N TRP A 118 24.30 3.80 25.46
CA TRP A 118 24.92 2.58 24.95
C TRP A 118 25.16 1.59 26.09
N ASN A 119 24.06 1.10 26.66
CA ASN A 119 24.07 0.27 27.88
C ASN A 119 23.73 -1.20 27.61
N ASP A 120 23.23 -1.53 26.42
CA ASP A 120 22.86 -2.89 26.03
C ASP A 120 24.15 -3.67 25.75
N GLN A 121 24.70 -4.36 26.75
CA GLN A 121 25.88 -5.21 26.57
C GLN A 121 25.49 -6.49 25.81
N LEU A 122 26.01 -6.65 24.60
CA LEU A 122 25.58 -7.69 23.67
C LEU A 122 26.44 -8.95 23.82
N GLN A 123 25.80 -10.10 23.98
CA GLN A 123 26.44 -11.41 23.97
C GLN A 123 25.81 -12.26 22.86
N ASP A 124 26.59 -12.57 21.83
CA ASP A 124 26.20 -13.39 20.68
C ASP A 124 27.46 -14.07 20.10
N GLU A 125 27.29 -15.15 19.35
CA GLU A 125 28.35 -16.08 18.94
C GLU A 125 29.33 -15.49 17.92
N SER A 126 28.95 -14.45 17.17
CA SER A 126 29.85 -13.81 16.22
C SER A 126 29.54 -12.32 15.99
N LEU A 127 30.60 -11.54 15.77
CA LEU A 127 30.52 -10.10 15.48
C LEU A 127 29.59 -9.79 14.29
N ASP A 128 29.58 -10.63 13.26
CA ASP A 128 28.74 -10.43 12.08
C ASP A 128 27.23 -10.54 12.41
N LYS A 129 26.83 -11.46 13.29
CA LYS A 129 25.43 -11.54 13.80
C LYS A 129 25.05 -10.28 14.58
N ILE A 130 25.96 -9.80 15.43
CA ILE A 130 25.75 -8.57 16.22
C ILE A 130 25.53 -7.37 15.28
N ILE A 131 26.39 -7.21 14.27
CA ILE A 131 26.31 -6.12 13.29
C ILE A 131 24.99 -6.17 12.50
N ASP A 132 24.62 -7.34 11.95
CA ASP A 132 23.36 -7.49 11.20
C ASP A 132 22.14 -7.19 12.08
N GLY A 133 22.12 -7.71 13.32
CA GLY A 133 21.02 -7.50 14.25
C GLY A 133 20.87 -6.05 14.68
N GLN A 134 21.97 -5.35 14.99
CA GLN A 134 21.95 -3.92 15.29
C GLN A 134 21.58 -3.07 14.06
N ASN A 135 21.99 -3.46 12.86
CA ASN A 135 21.59 -2.78 11.61
C ASN A 135 20.09 -2.94 11.33
N CYS A 136 19.54 -4.13 11.59
CA CYS A 136 18.10 -4.37 11.53
C CYS A 136 17.33 -3.54 12.57
N LYS A 137 17.81 -3.50 13.83
CA LYS A 137 17.24 -2.72 14.94
C LYS A 137 17.23 -1.22 14.62
N HIS A 138 18.34 -0.66 14.14
CA HIS A 138 18.55 0.79 14.08
C HIS A 138 18.39 1.43 12.69
N ASN A 139 18.50 0.68 11.59
CA ASN A 139 18.37 1.21 10.22
C ASN A 139 17.18 0.63 9.44
N GLY A 140 16.46 -0.36 10.01
CA GLY A 140 15.42 -1.11 9.30
C GLY A 140 15.99 -1.91 8.12
N ALA A 141 17.24 -2.36 8.23
CA ALA A 141 17.97 -2.99 7.14
C ALA A 141 18.29 -4.46 7.48
N VAL A 142 17.75 -5.38 6.69
CA VAL A 142 17.85 -6.83 6.91
C VAL A 142 18.88 -7.45 5.98
N THR A 143 19.57 -8.48 6.47
CA THR A 143 20.52 -9.27 5.68
C THR A 143 19.90 -10.62 5.40
N LEU A 144 19.86 -11.02 4.12
CA LEU A 144 19.31 -12.31 3.70
C LEU A 144 20.34 -13.42 3.85
N ASP A 145 19.95 -14.49 4.55
CA ASP A 145 20.68 -15.74 4.69
C ASP A 145 20.05 -16.80 3.77
N LEU A 146 20.79 -17.17 2.72
CA LEU A 146 20.43 -18.20 1.74
C LEU A 146 21.18 -19.52 2.01
N THR A 147 21.67 -19.75 3.24
CA THR A 147 22.17 -21.06 3.66
C THR A 147 21.05 -22.09 3.53
N GLU A 148 21.36 -23.30 3.05
CA GLU A 148 20.34 -24.30 2.74
C GLU A 148 19.53 -24.69 4.00
N ASP A 149 20.20 -24.91 5.14
CA ASP A 149 19.54 -25.20 6.42
C ASP A 149 18.57 -24.10 6.82
N THR A 150 19.00 -22.83 6.83
CA THR A 150 18.13 -21.69 7.15
C THR A 150 16.91 -21.65 6.22
N SER A 151 17.09 -21.98 4.94
CA SER A 151 16.04 -21.91 3.92
C SER A 151 15.06 -23.08 4.03
N LYS A 152 15.53 -24.28 4.42
CA LYS A 152 14.71 -25.45 4.74
C LYS A 152 13.95 -25.24 6.06
N THR A 153 14.64 -24.94 7.15
CA THR A 153 14.07 -24.80 8.50
C THR A 153 12.99 -23.72 8.59
N HIS A 154 13.11 -22.63 7.83
CA HIS A 154 12.08 -21.58 7.78
C HIS A 154 11.04 -21.75 6.66
N ALA A 155 11.05 -22.86 5.91
CA ALA A 155 10.04 -23.14 4.89
C ALA A 155 9.25 -24.44 5.16
N ASP A 156 9.92 -25.45 5.72
CA ASP A 156 9.34 -26.67 6.26
C ASP A 156 9.32 -26.52 7.81
N GLY A 157 8.20 -26.07 8.38
CA GLY A 157 8.05 -25.66 9.79
C GLY A 157 8.11 -26.79 10.85
N ASP A 158 8.94 -27.81 10.64
CA ASP A 158 8.99 -29.05 11.43
C ASP A 158 10.45 -29.43 11.75
N SER A 159 11.08 -28.68 12.66
CA SER A 159 12.39 -29.00 13.23
C SER A 159 12.26 -29.28 14.72
N LYS A 160 12.62 -30.50 15.12
CA LYS A 160 12.81 -30.88 16.52
C LYS A 160 14.08 -30.19 17.06
N ASP A 161 14.12 -30.00 18.39
CA ASP A 161 15.25 -29.47 19.16
C ASP A 161 15.60 -27.98 18.95
N VAL A 162 14.77 -27.07 19.47
CA VAL A 162 15.11 -26.11 20.56
C VAL A 162 13.81 -25.63 21.22
N ILE A 163 13.77 -25.58 22.55
CA ILE A 163 12.62 -25.07 23.32
C ILE A 163 12.48 -23.55 23.14
N LYS A 164 11.44 -23.09 22.43
CA LYS A 164 11.00 -21.68 22.42
C LYS A 164 9.48 -21.54 22.49
N VAL A 165 9.04 -20.46 23.14
CA VAL A 165 7.65 -20.25 23.57
C VAL A 165 6.78 -19.68 22.45
N VAL A 166 5.51 -20.09 22.44
CA VAL A 166 4.46 -19.79 21.44
C VAL A 166 4.46 -18.33 20.95
N SER A 167 4.71 -18.15 19.65
CA SER A 167 4.32 -16.95 18.88
C SER A 167 4.14 -17.30 17.40
N ASP A 168 3.27 -16.57 16.71
CA ASP A 168 2.80 -16.93 15.36
C ASP A 168 3.83 -16.71 14.25
N ASN A 169 3.73 -17.57 13.21
CA ASN A 169 4.47 -17.58 11.95
C ASN A 169 5.85 -18.30 12.00
N GLN A 170 5.82 -19.64 11.93
CA GLN A 170 7.00 -20.53 11.89
C GLN A 170 7.94 -20.27 10.69
N ASN A 171 7.45 -19.65 9.62
CA ASN A 171 8.14 -19.54 8.33
C ASN A 171 8.93 -18.22 8.13
N ALA A 172 9.38 -17.60 9.21
CA ALA A 172 10.06 -16.30 9.14
C ALA A 172 11.30 -16.20 10.04
N TYR A 173 12.29 -15.41 9.59
CA TYR A 173 13.50 -15.09 10.34
C TYR A 173 13.87 -13.61 10.22
N CYS A 174 14.80 -13.13 11.06
CA CYS A 174 15.52 -11.88 10.81
C CYS A 174 16.78 -11.74 11.68
N CYS A 175 16.60 -11.58 13.00
CA CYS A 175 17.67 -11.47 13.98
C CYS A 175 17.11 -11.69 15.39
N ALA A 176 17.98 -12.06 16.35
CA ALA A 176 17.59 -12.40 17.73
C ALA A 176 16.81 -11.28 18.46
N TYR A 177 17.03 -10.01 18.10
CA TYR A 177 16.40 -8.85 18.74
C TYR A 177 14.87 -8.76 18.58
N HIS A 178 14.26 -9.57 17.72
CA HIS A 178 12.81 -9.56 17.50
C HIS A 178 12.08 -10.79 18.08
N GLU A 179 12.79 -11.74 18.70
CA GLU A 179 12.21 -13.00 19.20
C GLU A 179 11.21 -12.82 20.37
N SER A 180 11.21 -11.66 21.03
CA SER A 180 10.31 -11.33 22.14
C SER A 180 9.08 -10.55 21.65
N GLY A 181 8.25 -11.18 20.82
CA GLY A 181 6.94 -10.65 20.41
C GLY A 181 6.90 -9.91 19.06
N GLY A 182 7.98 -9.94 18.27
CA GLY A 182 8.01 -9.44 16.90
C GLY A 182 7.92 -10.56 15.86
N ARG A 183 7.11 -10.37 14.81
CA ARG A 183 7.13 -11.27 13.63
C ARG A 183 8.49 -11.17 12.92
N GLY A 184 9.00 -12.30 12.42
CA GLY A 184 10.21 -12.33 11.59
C GLY A 184 10.02 -11.50 10.32
N LYS A 185 11.05 -10.69 9.98
CA LYS A 185 11.02 -9.68 8.91
C LYS A 185 11.41 -10.19 7.50
N VAL A 186 11.80 -11.46 7.42
CA VAL A 186 12.08 -12.19 6.18
C VAL A 186 11.20 -13.44 6.21
N THR A 187 10.27 -13.56 5.28
CA THR A 187 9.44 -14.76 5.12
C THR A 187 10.11 -15.71 4.12
N VAL A 188 10.15 -17.00 4.43
CA VAL A 188 10.61 -18.04 3.49
C VAL A 188 9.44 -18.91 3.06
N THR A 189 9.35 -19.19 1.76
CA THR A 189 8.29 -20.03 1.17
C THR A 189 8.92 -21.03 0.20
N LYS A 190 8.47 -22.28 0.26
CA LYS A 190 8.95 -23.37 -0.61
C LYS A 190 8.00 -23.52 -1.77
N GLU A 191 8.52 -23.36 -2.98
CA GLU A 191 7.78 -23.48 -4.23
C GLU A 191 8.41 -24.58 -5.08
N THR A 192 7.60 -25.46 -5.68
CA THR A 192 8.12 -26.59 -6.47
C THR A 192 7.46 -26.62 -7.84
N VAL A 193 8.29 -26.53 -8.88
CA VAL A 193 7.87 -26.33 -10.27
C VAL A 193 8.04 -27.62 -11.06
N LYS A 194 6.97 -28.04 -11.75
CA LYS A 194 6.92 -29.23 -12.61
C LYS A 194 6.66 -28.84 -14.06
N GLY A 195 7.37 -29.47 -14.99
CA GLY A 195 7.10 -29.34 -16.42
C GLY A 195 5.75 -29.96 -16.82
N GLY A 196 5.07 -29.34 -17.79
CA GLY A 196 3.82 -29.85 -18.35
C GLY A 196 3.97 -31.22 -19.03
N LYS A 197 2.90 -32.04 -18.98
CA LYS A 197 2.82 -33.45 -19.43
C LYS A 197 3.67 -33.82 -20.66
N VAL A 198 4.87 -34.38 -20.42
CA VAL A 198 5.59 -35.27 -21.34
C VAL A 198 6.16 -36.44 -20.53
N GLN A 199 6.04 -37.66 -21.05
CA GLN A 199 6.52 -38.88 -20.37
C GLN A 199 8.04 -39.10 -20.57
N THR A 200 8.86 -38.48 -19.73
CA THR A 200 10.12 -39.07 -19.21
C THR A 200 10.41 -38.44 -17.86
N GLY A 201 10.95 -39.20 -16.90
CA GLY A 201 11.11 -38.76 -15.51
C GLY A 201 12.11 -37.63 -15.28
N SER A 202 12.10 -37.10 -14.04
CA SER A 202 12.99 -36.07 -13.47
C SER A 202 13.00 -34.70 -14.18
N GLY A 203 12.03 -33.85 -13.82
CA GLY A 203 11.94 -32.46 -14.28
C GLY A 203 11.31 -31.50 -13.25
N GLU A 204 11.59 -31.73 -11.97
CA GLU A 204 11.04 -30.98 -10.83
C GLU A 204 12.15 -30.13 -10.19
N ILE A 205 11.93 -28.82 -10.04
CA ILE A 205 12.87 -27.91 -9.34
C ILE A 205 12.17 -27.30 -8.13
N THR A 206 12.83 -27.35 -6.98
CA THR A 206 12.38 -26.67 -5.75
C THR A 206 13.15 -25.36 -5.58
N PHE A 207 12.40 -24.29 -5.34
CA PHE A 207 12.90 -22.96 -5.01
C PHE A 207 12.49 -22.59 -3.58
N TYR A 208 13.42 -21.98 -2.86
CA TYR A 208 13.14 -21.33 -1.58
C TYR A 208 13.09 -19.83 -1.83
N LYS A 209 11.92 -19.24 -1.68
CA LYS A 209 11.63 -17.83 -1.91
C LYS A 209 11.73 -17.08 -0.58
N HIS A 210 12.75 -16.24 -0.46
CA HIS A 210 12.96 -15.30 0.64
C HIS A 210 12.37 -13.94 0.24
N GLU A 211 11.45 -13.41 1.03
CA GLU A 211 10.79 -12.13 0.80
C GLU A 211 10.97 -11.23 2.03
N ILE A 212 11.50 -10.02 1.82
CA ILE A 212 11.61 -8.99 2.87
C ILE A 212 10.32 -8.16 2.94
N ASP A 213 9.94 -7.71 4.13
CA ASP A 213 8.79 -6.81 4.29
C ASP A 213 8.98 -5.51 3.46
N PRO A 214 7.91 -4.93 2.88
CA PRO A 214 8.02 -3.83 1.91
C PRO A 214 8.76 -2.57 2.39
N ASP A 215 8.73 -2.31 3.71
CA ASP A 215 9.28 -1.10 4.35
C ASP A 215 10.76 -1.24 4.74
N LEU A 216 11.38 -2.40 4.46
CA LEU A 216 12.73 -2.73 4.89
C LEU A 216 13.75 -2.59 3.78
N LYS A 217 15.00 -2.33 4.19
CA LYS A 217 16.14 -2.22 3.28
C LYS A 217 16.90 -3.54 3.22
N LEU A 218 17.37 -3.91 2.05
CA LEU A 218 18.33 -5.01 1.93
C LEU A 218 19.74 -4.52 2.26
N ALA A 219 20.30 -4.99 3.38
CA ALA A 219 21.67 -4.69 3.83
C ALA A 219 22.71 -5.52 3.07
N GLY A 220 22.37 -6.77 2.74
CA GLY A 220 23.23 -7.69 1.98
C GLY A 220 22.60 -9.06 1.85
N ILE A 221 23.26 -9.93 1.09
CA ILE A 221 22.88 -11.33 0.88
C ILE A 221 24.12 -12.18 1.18
N TYR A 222 23.96 -13.27 1.93
CA TYR A 222 25.02 -14.25 2.17
C TYR A 222 24.48 -15.68 2.22
N TYR A 223 25.41 -16.63 2.24
CA TYR A 223 25.17 -18.02 2.66
C TYR A 223 26.42 -18.51 3.42
N LYS A 224 26.32 -19.59 4.19
CA LYS A 224 27.49 -20.31 4.74
C LYS A 224 27.87 -21.44 3.78
N ASP A 225 29.15 -21.58 3.48
CA ASP A 225 29.67 -22.74 2.76
C ASP A 225 29.82 -23.97 3.67
N ASP A 226 30.21 -25.12 3.11
CA ASP A 226 30.40 -26.38 3.85
C ASP A 226 31.46 -26.30 4.97
N SER A 227 32.29 -25.26 5.00
CA SER A 227 33.24 -24.99 6.09
C SER A 227 32.64 -24.12 7.21
N GLY A 228 31.34 -23.82 7.14
CA GLY A 228 30.62 -22.90 8.03
C GLY A 228 30.96 -21.42 7.78
N LYS A 229 31.75 -21.10 6.74
CA LYS A 229 32.28 -19.76 6.51
C LYS A 229 31.27 -18.92 5.74
N ARG A 230 30.98 -17.72 6.27
CA ARG A 230 30.08 -16.75 5.63
C ARG A 230 30.65 -16.25 4.30
N LYS A 231 29.85 -16.36 3.23
CA LYS A 231 30.15 -15.90 1.87
C LYS A 231 29.09 -14.89 1.42
N SER A 232 29.49 -13.65 1.19
CA SER A 232 28.60 -12.60 0.67
C SER A 232 28.38 -12.76 -0.84
N ILE A 233 27.12 -12.72 -1.26
CA ILE A 233 26.70 -12.75 -2.66
C ILE A 233 26.71 -11.31 -3.19
N LYS A 234 27.44 -11.09 -4.29
CA LYS A 234 27.43 -9.82 -5.05
C LYS A 234 26.66 -9.98 -6.34
N ILE A 235 25.62 -9.17 -6.53
CA ILE A 235 24.89 -9.04 -7.81
C ILE A 235 25.16 -7.64 -8.39
N PRO A 236 25.69 -7.53 -9.63
CA PRO A 236 26.02 -6.23 -10.23
C PRO A 236 24.84 -5.25 -10.32
N ASP A 237 23.65 -5.76 -10.65
CA ASP A 237 22.48 -4.93 -10.98
C ASP A 237 21.70 -4.45 -9.74
N LEU A 238 21.99 -4.96 -8.53
CA LEU A 238 21.11 -4.80 -7.37
C LEU A 238 21.12 -3.39 -6.77
N GLY A 239 22.30 -2.74 -6.75
CA GLY A 239 22.50 -1.42 -6.15
C GLY A 239 22.49 -1.43 -4.61
N GLY A 240 23.12 -0.44 -3.98
CA GLY A 240 23.16 -0.32 -2.52
C GLY A 240 21.88 0.31 -1.94
N SER A 241 21.26 -0.37 -0.98
CA SER A 241 20.10 0.09 -0.17
C SER A 241 18.82 0.41 -0.97
N THR A 242 17.90 -0.56 -1.01
CA THR A 242 16.58 -0.44 -1.66
C THR A 242 15.48 -0.15 -0.63
N ASN A 243 14.67 0.90 -0.82
CA ASN A 243 13.50 1.19 0.04
C ASN A 243 12.20 0.53 -0.49
N LYS A 244 12.28 -0.69 -1.01
CA LYS A 244 11.16 -1.45 -1.60
C LYS A 244 11.43 -2.95 -1.52
N SER A 245 10.34 -3.74 -1.49
CA SER A 245 10.35 -5.21 -1.47
C SER A 245 11.33 -5.83 -2.48
N VAL A 246 12.09 -6.80 -1.98
CA VAL A 246 13.00 -7.67 -2.75
C VAL A 246 12.62 -9.10 -2.44
N LYS A 247 12.44 -9.90 -3.49
CA LYS A 247 12.26 -11.36 -3.40
C LYS A 247 13.47 -12.03 -4.04
N ILE A 248 14.01 -13.03 -3.36
CA ILE A 248 15.07 -13.88 -3.88
C ILE A 248 14.63 -15.33 -3.81
N TYR A 249 14.57 -15.98 -4.95
CA TYR A 249 14.34 -17.40 -5.07
C TYR A 249 15.69 -18.08 -5.22
N THR A 250 15.99 -19.07 -4.40
CA THR A 250 17.25 -19.82 -4.45
C THR A 250 17.00 -21.31 -4.64
N SER A 251 17.86 -21.96 -5.43
CA SER A 251 17.87 -23.41 -5.62
C SER A 251 19.26 -23.99 -5.41
N TYR A 252 19.29 -25.21 -4.90
CA TYR A 252 20.45 -25.87 -4.33
C TYR A 252 20.85 -27.10 -5.14
N ASN A 253 22.15 -27.37 -5.20
CA ASN A 253 22.70 -28.63 -5.66
C ASN A 253 23.89 -28.96 -4.75
N GLY A 254 23.67 -29.89 -3.83
CA GLY A 254 24.40 -29.93 -2.55
C GLY A 254 24.04 -28.76 -1.63
N ASN A 255 24.76 -28.60 -0.52
CA ASN A 255 24.43 -27.62 0.54
C ASN A 255 24.61 -26.13 0.14
N ASN A 256 25.05 -25.85 -1.09
CA ASN A 256 25.38 -24.49 -1.55
C ASN A 256 24.34 -23.97 -2.56
N PRO A 257 23.94 -22.69 -2.49
CA PRO A 257 23.08 -22.09 -3.50
C PRO A 257 23.83 -22.01 -4.84
N LYS A 258 23.19 -22.48 -5.92
CA LYS A 258 23.77 -22.57 -7.27
C LYS A 258 23.09 -21.65 -8.27
N ILE A 259 21.78 -21.46 -8.13
CA ILE A 259 20.97 -20.56 -8.93
C ILE A 259 20.17 -19.65 -7.99
N ILE A 260 20.13 -18.36 -8.32
CA ILE A 260 19.20 -17.40 -7.71
C ILE A 260 18.40 -16.65 -8.78
N TYR A 261 17.11 -16.42 -8.53
CA TYR A 261 16.31 -15.43 -9.25
C TYR A 261 16.01 -14.26 -8.33
N ILE A 262 16.15 -13.05 -8.85
CA ILE A 262 15.91 -11.82 -8.10
C ILE A 262 14.77 -11.04 -8.75
N GLU A 263 13.76 -10.74 -7.95
CA GLU A 263 12.73 -9.75 -8.24
C GLU A 263 12.88 -8.57 -7.28
N LYS A 264 13.30 -7.42 -7.83
CA LYS A 264 13.39 -6.12 -7.14
C LYS A 264 12.56 -5.11 -7.93
N ILE A 265 11.65 -4.43 -7.23
CA ILE A 265 10.82 -3.36 -7.78
C ILE A 265 11.39 -2.01 -7.32
N GLY A 266 11.86 -1.19 -8.25
CA GLY A 266 12.48 0.12 -8.01
C GLY A 266 13.81 0.28 -8.76
N PRO A 267 14.16 1.49 -9.23
CA PRO A 267 15.20 1.69 -10.23
C PRO A 267 16.63 1.28 -9.77
N PRO A 268 17.42 0.59 -10.62
CA PRO A 268 16.97 -0.18 -11.79
C PRO A 268 16.15 -1.39 -11.32
N ASP A 269 15.01 -1.63 -11.99
CA ASP A 269 14.19 -2.83 -11.76
C ASP A 269 15.01 -4.07 -12.16
N VAL A 270 15.04 -5.08 -11.29
CA VAL A 270 15.77 -6.33 -11.55
C VAL A 270 14.77 -7.49 -11.53
N LYS A 271 14.65 -8.18 -12.65
CA LYS A 271 13.93 -9.45 -12.81
C LYS A 271 14.80 -10.38 -13.63
N SER A 272 15.67 -11.14 -12.97
CA SER A 272 16.74 -11.87 -13.66
C SER A 272 17.26 -13.06 -12.87
N TRP A 273 17.67 -14.10 -13.61
CA TRP A 273 18.36 -15.28 -13.11
C TRP A 273 19.88 -15.06 -13.06
N TYR A 274 20.52 -15.58 -12.02
CA TYR A 274 21.97 -15.59 -11.86
C TYR A 274 22.44 -16.99 -11.44
N GLN A 275 23.55 -17.44 -12.02
CA GLN A 275 24.23 -18.69 -11.70
C GLN A 275 25.58 -18.38 -11.05
N LYS A 276 26.00 -19.20 -10.09
CA LYS A 276 27.33 -19.10 -9.47
C LYS A 276 28.40 -19.66 -10.41
N ASP A 277 29.40 -18.84 -10.75
CA ASP A 277 30.61 -19.28 -11.44
C ASP A 277 31.54 -20.02 -10.46
N GLU A 278 31.87 -21.26 -10.81
CA GLU A 278 32.71 -22.15 -10.01
C GLU A 278 34.17 -21.70 -9.92
N SER A 279 34.65 -20.95 -10.94
CA SER A 279 36.03 -20.50 -11.02
C SER A 279 36.28 -19.20 -10.23
N SER A 280 35.37 -18.23 -10.30
CA SER A 280 35.59 -16.88 -9.75
C SER A 280 34.76 -16.52 -8.51
N HIS A 281 33.87 -17.42 -8.04
CA HIS A 281 32.89 -17.15 -6.97
C HIS A 281 31.90 -15.99 -7.25
N ASN A 282 31.91 -15.43 -8.47
CA ASN A 282 30.97 -14.39 -8.88
C ASN A 282 29.64 -14.98 -9.35
N TRP A 283 28.60 -14.12 -9.39
CA TRP A 283 27.27 -14.49 -9.87
C TRP A 283 27.04 -13.88 -11.25
N VAL A 284 26.87 -14.74 -12.25
CA VAL A 284 26.75 -14.36 -13.66
C VAL A 284 25.29 -14.43 -14.09
N LYS A 285 24.82 -13.41 -14.79
CA LYS A 285 23.44 -13.28 -15.26
C LYS A 285 23.15 -14.24 -16.42
N LEU A 286 22.14 -15.09 -16.28
CA LEU A 286 21.68 -15.97 -17.36
C LEU A 286 20.84 -15.15 -18.34
N GLN A 287 21.30 -15.02 -19.59
CA GLN A 287 20.60 -14.20 -20.61
C GLN A 287 19.48 -14.94 -21.35
N ASN A 288 19.51 -16.28 -21.37
CA ASN A 288 18.61 -17.09 -22.20
C ASN A 288 17.30 -17.48 -21.49
N ILE A 289 17.16 -17.16 -20.20
CA ILE A 289 16.00 -17.53 -19.39
C ILE A 289 15.27 -16.24 -18.99
N THR A 290 14.05 -16.08 -19.50
CA THR A 290 13.24 -14.86 -19.40
C THR A 290 12.06 -14.99 -18.45
N LYS A 291 11.57 -16.21 -18.19
CA LYS A 291 10.42 -16.44 -17.30
C LYS A 291 10.81 -16.41 -15.83
N ASP A 292 9.90 -15.91 -15.01
CA ASP A 292 10.02 -15.96 -13.55
C ASP A 292 9.74 -17.38 -13.00
N PRO A 293 10.14 -17.68 -11.74
CA PRO A 293 9.94 -18.99 -11.12
C PRO A 293 8.49 -19.52 -11.13
N ASN A 294 7.48 -18.64 -11.02
CA ASN A 294 6.07 -19.07 -11.00
C ASN A 294 5.58 -19.52 -12.38
N ASN A 295 6.19 -19.01 -13.45
CA ASN A 295 5.77 -19.27 -14.83
C ASN A 295 6.67 -20.24 -15.59
N ILE A 296 7.94 -20.44 -15.19
CA ILE A 296 8.91 -21.23 -15.95
C ILE A 296 8.46 -22.69 -16.21
N GLY A 297 7.67 -23.30 -15.31
CA GLY A 297 7.11 -24.64 -15.48
C GLY A 297 6.21 -24.83 -16.72
N LYS A 298 5.69 -23.72 -17.28
CA LYS A 298 4.89 -23.71 -18.52
C LYS A 298 5.75 -23.74 -19.80
N TYR A 299 7.07 -23.56 -19.69
CA TYR A 299 7.99 -23.37 -20.81
C TYR A 299 9.11 -24.41 -20.78
N THR A 300 8.86 -25.57 -21.38
CA THR A 300 9.71 -26.77 -21.28
C THR A 300 11.19 -26.52 -21.63
N GLU A 301 11.49 -25.72 -22.65
CA GLU A 301 12.87 -25.41 -23.04
C GLU A 301 13.60 -24.48 -22.07
N GLU A 302 12.94 -23.44 -21.54
CA GLU A 302 13.54 -22.55 -20.53
C GLU A 302 13.71 -23.29 -19.18
N LEU A 303 12.76 -24.17 -18.82
CA LEU A 303 12.88 -25.04 -17.65
C LEU A 303 14.06 -26.01 -17.78
N LYS A 304 14.26 -26.60 -18.97
CA LYS A 304 15.38 -27.50 -19.26
C LYS A 304 16.73 -26.77 -19.18
N GLN A 305 16.84 -25.57 -19.75
CA GLN A 305 18.05 -24.75 -19.61
C GLN A 305 18.37 -24.41 -18.14
N LEU A 306 17.33 -24.19 -17.32
CA LEU A 306 17.52 -23.97 -15.87
C LEU A 306 17.98 -25.23 -15.14
N GLN A 307 17.51 -26.42 -15.55
CA GLN A 307 17.98 -27.71 -15.03
C GLN A 307 19.43 -28.00 -15.42
N GLU A 308 19.82 -27.70 -16.66
CA GLU A 308 21.21 -27.80 -17.14
C GLU A 308 22.14 -26.87 -16.33
N ALA A 309 21.69 -25.63 -16.06
CA ALA A 309 22.42 -24.69 -15.20
C ALA A 309 22.49 -25.13 -13.72
N LEU A 310 21.50 -25.87 -13.21
CA LEU A 310 21.50 -26.38 -11.84
C LEU A 310 22.41 -27.60 -11.68
N ASN A 311 22.40 -28.48 -12.68
CA ASN A 311 23.09 -29.77 -12.68
C ASN A 311 24.56 -29.68 -13.15
N GLY A 312 24.95 -28.62 -13.87
CA GLY A 312 26.34 -28.30 -14.16
C GLY A 312 27.00 -29.16 -15.24
N THR A 313 26.35 -29.31 -16.41
CA THR A 313 26.94 -29.98 -17.59
C THR A 313 27.39 -28.97 -18.67
N PRO A 314 28.53 -29.20 -19.35
CA PRO A 314 29.12 -28.20 -20.25
C PRO A 314 28.48 -28.22 -21.66
N GLY A 315 27.90 -27.09 -22.07
CA GLY A 315 27.38 -26.86 -23.42
C GLY A 315 27.90 -25.55 -24.01
N SER A 316 28.78 -25.64 -25.03
CA SER A 316 29.42 -24.48 -25.66
C SER A 316 28.42 -23.55 -26.36
N PRO A 317 28.66 -22.22 -26.38
CA PRO A 317 27.78 -21.28 -27.08
C PRO A 317 27.86 -21.49 -28.60
N LYS A 318 26.74 -21.87 -29.22
CA LYS A 318 26.62 -21.88 -30.69
C LYS A 318 26.37 -20.45 -31.18
N GLY A 319 27.30 -19.93 -31.99
CA GLY A 319 27.18 -18.61 -32.61
C GLY A 319 26.04 -18.54 -33.64
N PRO A 320 25.61 -17.32 -34.01
CA PRO A 320 24.46 -17.11 -34.88
C PRO A 320 24.76 -17.50 -36.34
N THR A 321 23.99 -18.43 -36.88
CA THR A 321 23.90 -18.67 -38.32
C THR A 321 23.16 -17.52 -38.99
N GLY A 322 23.84 -16.72 -39.80
CA GLY A 322 23.22 -15.63 -40.54
C GLY A 322 22.63 -16.07 -41.88
N GLU A 323 21.56 -15.40 -42.31
CA GLU A 323 21.29 -15.20 -43.74
C GLU A 323 20.72 -13.78 -44.00
N LYS A 324 21.42 -13.09 -44.92
CA LYS A 324 20.90 -12.18 -45.96
C LYS A 324 19.93 -11.06 -45.55
N GLY A 325 20.51 -9.87 -45.39
CA GLY A 325 19.90 -8.61 -45.85
C GLY A 325 20.90 -7.90 -46.76
N GLU A 326 20.58 -7.74 -48.05
CA GLU A 326 21.44 -7.05 -49.01
C GLU A 326 21.51 -5.54 -48.72
N GLY A 327 22.68 -4.94 -48.92
CA GLY A 327 22.95 -3.56 -48.48
C GLY A 327 22.94 -2.53 -49.61
N GLU A 328 22.66 -1.27 -49.25
CA GLU A 328 23.00 -0.11 -50.08
C GLU A 328 23.88 0.88 -49.32
N ARG A 329 25.19 0.81 -49.64
CA ARG A 329 26.08 1.93 -49.99
C ARG A 329 25.84 3.32 -49.34
N ASN A 330 26.86 3.73 -48.59
CA ASN A 330 27.82 4.81 -48.96
C ASN A 330 28.00 6.04 -48.03
N LEU A 331 29.27 6.17 -47.61
CA LEU A 331 30.14 7.36 -47.61
C LEU A 331 30.10 8.40 -46.46
N GLU A 332 31.26 8.44 -45.79
CA GLU A 332 32.15 9.59 -45.54
C GLU A 332 32.02 10.49 -44.30
N GLY A 333 33.14 10.51 -43.56
CA GLY A 333 33.74 11.72 -42.97
C GLY A 333 33.74 11.83 -41.43
N THR A 334 34.81 12.28 -40.75
CA THR A 334 36.24 12.41 -41.09
C THR A 334 37.04 12.71 -39.80
N GLN A 335 38.31 12.26 -39.70
CA GLN A 335 39.38 12.77 -38.80
C GLN A 335 39.20 12.64 -37.26
N GLY A 336 40.24 12.36 -36.44
CA GLY A 336 41.61 11.94 -36.77
C GLY A 336 42.59 11.98 -35.57
N GLY A 337 43.66 11.15 -35.63
CA GLY A 337 44.91 11.22 -34.85
C GLY A 337 44.91 10.74 -33.38
N SER A 338 46.02 10.25 -32.79
CA SER A 338 47.33 9.79 -33.31
C SER A 338 48.23 9.23 -32.17
N SER A 339 49.38 8.64 -32.52
CA SER A 339 50.53 8.17 -31.70
C SER A 339 50.34 6.93 -30.79
N ASP A 340 51.01 5.77 -30.99
CA ASP A 340 52.45 5.37 -31.03
C ASP A 340 52.88 4.84 -29.64
N GLY A 341 53.71 3.79 -29.41
CA GLY A 341 54.41 2.73 -30.16
C GLY A 341 55.22 1.92 -29.09
N ASP A 342 55.18 0.58 -29.00
CA ASP A 342 55.84 -0.51 -29.79
C ASP A 342 57.22 -0.95 -29.24
N ASP A 343 57.61 -2.22 -29.51
CA ASP A 343 58.85 -2.96 -29.14
C ASP A 343 59.10 -3.24 -27.62
N GLY A 344 59.70 -4.33 -27.13
CA GLY A 344 60.26 -5.61 -27.64
C GLY A 344 60.58 -6.52 -26.41
N GLU A 345 61.19 -7.72 -26.46
CA GLU A 345 61.72 -8.57 -27.55
C GLU A 345 61.84 -10.06 -27.06
N SER A 346 62.78 -10.85 -27.62
CA SER A 346 63.18 -12.27 -27.45
C SER A 346 63.86 -12.69 -26.13
N GLY A 347 64.10 -13.97 -25.78
CA GLY A 347 63.83 -15.27 -26.44
C GLY A 347 64.84 -16.38 -26.00
N ASP A 348 64.46 -17.66 -26.15
CA ASP A 348 65.19 -18.94 -26.41
C ASP A 348 66.75 -19.03 -26.29
N ASP A 349 67.43 -20.18 -26.06
CA ASP A 349 67.05 -21.61 -26.08
C ASP A 349 68.15 -22.54 -25.46
N SER A 350 67.92 -23.86 -25.56
CA SER A 350 68.90 -24.94 -25.89
C SER A 350 69.34 -25.98 -24.83
N GLU A 351 69.62 -27.19 -25.36
CA GLU A 351 69.59 -28.51 -24.68
C GLU A 351 70.99 -29.12 -24.39
N GLY A 352 71.00 -30.23 -23.62
CA GLY A 352 71.90 -31.36 -23.90
C GLY A 352 72.61 -32.03 -22.70
N GLY A 353 72.52 -33.37 -22.60
CA GLY A 353 73.39 -34.21 -21.74
C GLY A 353 72.72 -35.46 -21.14
N ALA A 354 73.39 -36.62 -21.13
CA ALA A 354 72.80 -37.92 -20.77
C ALA A 354 73.67 -38.81 -19.84
N GLY A 355 73.02 -39.76 -19.14
CA GLY A 355 73.60 -40.85 -18.33
C GLY A 355 73.90 -40.51 -16.85
N GLY A 356 73.75 -41.41 -15.85
CA GLY A 356 73.19 -42.78 -15.81
C GLY A 356 73.45 -43.46 -14.43
N GLU A 357 72.61 -44.45 -14.04
CA GLU A 357 72.79 -45.44 -12.93
C GLU A 357 72.89 -44.93 -11.46
N SER A 358 72.51 -45.65 -10.38
CA SER A 358 71.88 -46.98 -10.15
C SER A 358 71.20 -47.06 -8.75
N GLY A 359 70.27 -48.02 -8.50
CA GLY A 359 69.83 -48.43 -7.15
C GLY A 359 68.31 -48.68 -6.91
N PRO A 360 67.78 -49.92 -7.05
CA PRO A 360 66.37 -50.32 -6.84
C PRO A 360 66.24 -51.37 -5.68
N PRO A 361 65.19 -52.24 -5.56
CA PRO A 361 63.79 -52.30 -6.06
C PRO A 361 62.76 -52.37 -4.89
N GLY A 362 61.44 -52.56 -5.02
CA GLY A 362 60.54 -52.72 -6.18
C GLY A 362 59.75 -54.05 -6.20
N ASN A 363 58.40 -53.98 -6.27
CA ASN A 363 57.47 -55.02 -6.77
C ASN A 363 57.30 -56.33 -5.92
N LYS A 364 56.23 -57.15 -6.02
CA LYS A 364 54.97 -57.10 -6.82
C LYS A 364 53.82 -57.95 -6.19
N SER A 365 52.68 -57.90 -6.88
CA SER A 365 51.49 -58.79 -6.99
C SER A 365 51.68 -60.31 -6.67
N GLU A 366 50.66 -61.19 -6.54
CA GLU A 366 49.35 -61.26 -7.20
C GLU A 366 48.42 -62.39 -6.65
N SER A 367 47.10 -62.27 -6.89
CA SER A 367 46.15 -63.36 -7.26
C SER A 367 45.49 -64.35 -6.25
N GLY A 368 44.24 -64.74 -6.59
CA GLY A 368 43.56 -66.00 -6.18
C GLY A 368 42.90 -66.05 -4.78
N GLY A 369 41.81 -66.80 -4.54
CA GLY A 369 40.97 -67.56 -5.47
C GLY A 369 40.28 -68.83 -4.91
N LYS A 370 39.28 -68.68 -4.02
CA LYS A 370 38.22 -69.66 -3.61
C LYS A 370 38.53 -70.90 -2.73
N ASP A 371 37.67 -71.03 -1.71
CA ASP A 371 36.93 -72.21 -1.17
C ASP A 371 37.63 -73.56 -0.83
N GLY A 372 37.47 -74.04 0.43
CA GLY A 372 37.71 -75.47 0.74
C GLY A 372 37.93 -75.94 2.20
N ARG A 373 36.91 -75.84 3.06
CA ARG A 373 36.51 -76.69 4.24
C ARG A 373 37.46 -77.67 5.01
N GLU A 374 37.13 -77.84 6.30
CA GLU A 374 37.47 -78.92 7.28
C GLU A 374 38.87 -78.87 7.98
N GLY A 375 39.02 -79.16 9.29
CA GLY A 375 38.02 -79.43 10.35
C GLY A 375 38.60 -79.91 11.71
N SER A 376 37.79 -79.84 12.78
CA SER A 376 38.00 -80.39 14.16
C SER A 376 38.99 -79.65 15.11
N THR A 377 38.84 -79.59 16.45
CA THR A 377 37.89 -80.17 17.44
C THR A 377 37.47 -79.11 18.48
N THR A 378 36.18 -78.76 18.65
CA THR A 378 35.19 -79.19 19.68
C THR A 378 35.31 -78.61 21.11
N ASP A 379 34.13 -78.16 21.59
CA ASP A 379 33.57 -78.20 22.97
C ASP A 379 33.54 -76.96 23.92
N ASP A 380 32.29 -76.57 24.21
CA ASP A 380 31.64 -76.32 25.51
C ASP A 380 31.78 -75.02 26.36
N VAL A 381 30.62 -74.34 26.46
CA VAL A 381 29.84 -74.06 27.69
C VAL A 381 30.29 -72.99 28.71
N ARG A 382 29.36 -72.04 28.94
CA ARG A 382 29.10 -71.20 30.15
C ARG A 382 30.28 -70.53 30.90
N GLY A 383 30.24 -69.20 30.86
CA GLY A 383 29.89 -68.43 32.06
C GLY A 383 31.00 -67.67 32.81
N GLY A 384 30.56 -66.69 33.59
CA GLY A 384 31.17 -66.34 34.87
C GLY A 384 32.24 -65.24 34.93
N GLN A 385 31.87 -64.14 35.60
CA GLN A 385 32.66 -63.42 36.61
C GLN A 385 33.87 -62.60 36.10
N SER A 386 34.38 -61.58 36.81
CA SER A 386 34.16 -61.06 38.19
C SER A 386 34.04 -59.51 38.14
N GLY A 387 33.44 -58.78 39.09
CA GLY A 387 33.75 -58.64 40.53
C GLY A 387 34.78 -57.48 40.71
N SER A 388 34.69 -56.54 41.65
CA SER A 388 33.96 -56.34 42.93
C SER A 388 33.72 -54.81 43.14
N GLY A 389 33.07 -54.24 44.16
CA GLY A 389 32.38 -54.65 45.40
C GLY A 389 32.16 -53.37 46.26
N GLY A 390 31.24 -53.26 47.22
CA GLY A 390 30.21 -54.18 47.73
C GLY A 390 29.33 -53.54 48.83
N GLU A 391 28.42 -54.35 49.41
CA GLU A 391 27.74 -54.20 50.73
C GLU A 391 26.85 -52.94 50.97
N GLY A 392 25.57 -52.98 51.41
CA GLY A 392 24.69 -54.03 51.95
C GLY A 392 24.08 -53.59 53.32
N PRO A 393 22.96 -54.15 53.84
CA PRO A 393 21.94 -55.04 53.24
C PRO A 393 20.45 -54.68 53.56
N SER A 394 19.51 -55.43 52.96
CA SER A 394 18.13 -55.76 53.40
C SER A 394 17.06 -54.65 53.63
N GLY A 395 15.79 -54.84 53.21
CA GLY A 395 15.20 -55.92 52.42
C GLY A 395 13.66 -55.92 52.36
N GLN A 396 13.11 -56.64 51.36
CA GLN A 396 11.70 -57.04 51.16
C GLN A 396 10.65 -55.94 50.87
N ALA A 397 9.49 -56.21 50.26
CA ALA A 397 9.11 -57.02 49.07
C ALA A 397 7.56 -56.98 48.95
N GLY A 398 6.98 -56.93 47.74
CA GLY A 398 5.56 -57.29 47.56
C GLY A 398 4.75 -56.48 46.53
N SER A 399 4.41 -57.15 45.41
CA SER A 399 3.08 -57.22 44.77
C SER A 399 2.14 -56.00 44.66
N GLN A 400 1.60 -55.81 43.45
CA GLN A 400 0.45 -54.94 43.14
C GLN A 400 -0.80 -55.19 44.02
N PRO A 401 -1.58 -54.13 44.27
CA PRO A 401 -3.04 -54.22 44.39
C PRO A 401 -3.77 -53.34 43.37
N ALA A 402 -5.06 -53.62 43.16
CA ALA A 402 -5.93 -52.92 42.21
C ALA A 402 -6.66 -51.70 42.82
N VAL A 403 -6.88 -50.68 41.98
CA VAL A 403 -8.05 -49.75 41.88
C VAL A 403 -8.72 -49.25 43.18
N PRO A 404 -8.84 -47.92 43.32
CA PRO A 404 -10.16 -47.30 43.45
C PRO A 404 -10.48 -46.33 42.28
N PRO A 405 -11.77 -46.08 41.95
CA PRO A 405 -12.15 -45.17 40.87
C PRO A 405 -12.07 -43.69 41.28
N GLU A 406 -11.56 -42.84 40.39
CA GLU A 406 -11.65 -41.38 40.52
C GLU A 406 -13.02 -40.84 40.02
N PRO A 407 -13.50 -39.71 40.56
CA PRO A 407 -14.83 -39.16 40.26
C PRO A 407 -14.95 -38.59 38.83
N PRO A 408 -16.18 -38.48 38.29
CA PRO A 408 -16.39 -38.04 36.92
C PRO A 408 -15.96 -36.58 36.69
N LYS A 409 -15.16 -36.36 35.64
CA LYS A 409 -14.77 -35.02 35.17
C LYS A 409 -15.97 -34.29 34.54
N PRO A 410 -16.13 -32.98 34.77
CA PRO A 410 -17.11 -32.18 34.03
C PRO A 410 -16.72 -32.08 32.54
N PRO A 411 -17.69 -31.92 31.62
CA PRO A 411 -17.42 -31.90 30.19
C PRO A 411 -16.62 -30.66 29.78
N ALA A 412 -15.61 -30.88 28.92
CA ALA A 412 -14.79 -29.81 28.39
C ALA A 412 -15.57 -28.98 27.37
N ARG A 413 -15.69 -27.67 27.61
CA ARG A 413 -16.16 -26.71 26.59
C ARG A 413 -15.05 -26.46 25.58
N SER A 414 -15.37 -26.61 24.30
CA SER A 414 -14.47 -26.26 23.19
C SER A 414 -14.34 -24.73 23.06
N VAL A 415 -13.10 -24.23 23.09
CA VAL A 415 -12.75 -22.85 22.75
C VAL A 415 -11.79 -22.93 21.56
N GLY A 416 -12.33 -22.82 20.35
CA GLY A 416 -11.53 -23.03 19.13
C GLY A 416 -12.08 -22.44 17.82
N ALA A 417 -13.37 -22.10 17.73
CA ALA A 417 -13.96 -21.62 16.47
C ALA A 417 -13.77 -20.10 16.21
N GLY A 418 -13.76 -19.27 17.26
CA GLY A 418 -13.87 -17.80 17.10
C GLY A 418 -12.66 -17.09 16.48
N ILE A 419 -11.44 -17.61 16.67
CA ILE A 419 -10.21 -16.90 16.26
C ILE A 419 -9.98 -16.98 14.74
N LEU A 420 -10.31 -18.11 14.12
CA LEU A 420 -10.16 -18.31 12.67
C LEU A 420 -11.15 -17.46 11.86
N ALA A 421 -12.36 -17.24 12.37
CA ALA A 421 -13.36 -16.39 11.72
C ALA A 421 -12.87 -14.93 11.58
N GLY A 422 -12.23 -14.38 12.62
CA GLY A 422 -11.79 -12.97 12.66
C GLY A 422 -10.78 -12.59 11.58
N TYR A 423 -9.80 -13.45 11.29
CA TYR A 423 -8.79 -13.18 10.25
C TYR A 423 -9.36 -13.26 8.82
N GLY A 424 -10.26 -14.20 8.56
CA GLY A 424 -11.00 -14.25 7.28
C GLY A 424 -11.85 -12.99 7.07
N LEU A 425 -12.53 -12.54 8.14
CA LEU A 425 -13.33 -11.32 8.16
C LEU A 425 -12.50 -10.08 7.80
N TYR A 426 -11.31 -9.92 8.41
CA TYR A 426 -10.42 -8.79 8.18
C TYR A 426 -9.95 -8.68 6.73
N SER A 427 -9.62 -9.80 6.08
CA SER A 427 -9.20 -9.82 4.67
C SER A 427 -10.32 -9.38 3.73
N ILE A 428 -11.53 -9.94 3.90
CA ILE A 428 -12.72 -9.59 3.12
C ILE A 428 -13.09 -8.12 3.27
N ILE A 429 -12.98 -7.58 4.49
CA ILE A 429 -13.34 -6.19 4.80
C ILE A 429 -12.28 -5.21 4.28
N SER A 430 -10.99 -5.47 4.50
CA SER A 430 -9.91 -4.64 3.95
C SER A 430 -10.00 -4.54 2.42
N GLY A 431 -10.39 -5.64 1.75
CA GLY A 431 -10.61 -5.71 0.31
C GLY A 431 -11.82 -4.95 -0.26
N VAL A 432 -12.72 -4.40 0.57
CA VAL A 432 -13.91 -3.65 0.10
C VAL A 432 -13.90 -2.18 0.56
N PHE A 433 -13.17 -1.84 1.62
CA PHE A 433 -13.14 -0.52 2.23
C PHE A 433 -11.83 0.24 2.04
N GLY A 434 -11.15 0.07 0.89
CA GLY A 434 -10.35 1.17 0.37
C GLY A 434 -11.19 2.45 0.45
N GLY A 435 -10.66 3.51 1.09
CA GLY A 435 -11.48 4.61 1.63
C GLY A 435 -12.30 5.39 0.60
N SER A 436 -12.88 6.55 0.96
CA SER A 436 -13.76 7.30 0.06
C SER A 436 -13.18 7.66 -1.34
N GLY A 437 -11.86 7.56 -1.52
CA GLY A 437 -11.23 7.62 -2.84
C GLY A 437 -11.20 6.33 -3.67
N ALA A 438 -11.55 5.13 -3.21
CA ALA A 438 -11.37 3.85 -3.94
C ALA A 438 -12.35 3.62 -5.12
N VAL A 439 -12.75 4.70 -5.80
CA VAL A 439 -13.29 4.62 -7.16
C VAL A 439 -12.12 4.62 -8.14
N CYS A 440 -12.23 3.80 -9.19
CA CYS A 440 -11.24 3.73 -10.27
C CYS A 440 -10.91 5.13 -10.80
N GLY A 441 -9.62 5.51 -10.78
CA GLY A 441 -9.16 6.82 -11.21
C GLY A 441 -8.48 7.62 -10.09
N VAL A 442 -9.25 8.02 -9.09
CA VAL A 442 -8.96 9.22 -8.27
C VAL A 442 -7.64 9.12 -7.45
N PRO A 443 -7.39 8.15 -6.56
CA PRO A 443 -6.14 8.05 -5.79
C PRO A 443 -4.94 7.69 -6.65
N ARG A 444 -5.16 7.01 -7.78
CA ARG A 444 -4.11 6.72 -8.76
C ARG A 444 -3.71 7.97 -9.52
N LEU A 445 -4.64 8.87 -9.82
CA LEU A 445 -4.35 10.16 -10.44
C LEU A 445 -3.48 11.02 -9.51
N TYR A 446 -3.75 11.02 -8.20
CA TYR A 446 -2.86 11.61 -7.20
C TYR A 446 -1.44 10.99 -7.28
N SER A 447 -1.30 9.66 -7.18
CA SER A 447 0.01 8.99 -7.23
C SER A 447 0.76 9.32 -8.52
N TRP A 448 0.10 9.18 -9.67
CA TRP A 448 0.64 9.49 -11.00
C TRP A 448 1.12 10.95 -11.06
N MET A 449 0.35 11.92 -10.56
CA MET A 449 0.76 13.33 -10.53
C MET A 449 2.01 13.57 -9.68
N ILE A 450 2.11 12.93 -8.51
CA ILE A 450 3.28 13.05 -7.62
C ILE A 450 4.53 12.48 -8.27
N GLU A 451 4.41 11.33 -8.93
CA GLU A 451 5.50 10.68 -9.66
C GLU A 451 5.94 11.48 -10.91
N ASN A 452 5.00 12.14 -11.57
CA ASN A 452 5.23 12.84 -12.84
C ASN A 452 5.59 14.33 -12.71
N PHE A 453 5.36 14.96 -11.55
CA PHE A 453 5.60 16.39 -11.33
C PHE A 453 6.34 16.66 -10.01
N TYR A 454 7.67 16.63 -10.05
CA TYR A 454 8.50 16.83 -8.86
C TYR A 454 8.34 18.21 -8.20
N GLY A 455 8.48 18.23 -6.87
CA GLY A 455 8.61 19.44 -6.06
C GLY A 455 7.31 20.17 -5.73
N MET A 456 6.14 19.78 -6.27
CA MET A 456 4.84 20.33 -5.83
C MET A 456 4.44 19.91 -4.41
N ARG A 457 4.79 18.68 -4.00
CA ARG A 457 4.62 18.12 -2.65
C ARG A 457 5.78 18.52 -1.75
N LYS A 458 5.50 18.73 -0.46
CA LYS A 458 6.49 18.77 0.63
C LYS A 458 5.82 18.37 1.95
N PRO A 459 6.55 17.81 2.92
CA PRO A 459 6.09 17.72 4.32
C PRO A 459 5.80 19.13 4.86
N LEU A 460 4.80 19.23 5.74
CA LEU A 460 4.43 20.47 6.40
C LEU A 460 5.45 20.81 7.50
N LYS A 461 6.11 21.96 7.39
CA LYS A 461 6.99 22.48 8.45
C LYS A 461 6.28 23.55 9.27
N SER A 462 6.59 23.67 10.56
CA SER A 462 6.00 24.71 11.43
C SER A 462 6.19 26.15 10.91
N SER A 463 7.29 26.42 10.20
CA SER A 463 7.57 27.70 9.55
C SER A 463 6.69 27.99 8.33
N ASP A 464 6.10 26.97 7.70
CA ASP A 464 5.23 27.16 6.53
C ASP A 464 3.87 27.80 6.88
N LEU A 465 3.46 27.70 8.15
CA LEU A 465 2.21 28.24 8.70
C LEU A 465 2.47 29.29 9.80
N GLU A 466 3.70 29.76 9.94
CA GLU A 466 4.09 30.76 10.96
C GLU A 466 3.26 32.04 10.85
N ASN A 467 3.05 32.51 9.63
CA ASN A 467 2.24 33.70 9.31
C ASN A 467 0.73 33.39 9.07
N GLY A 468 0.29 32.15 9.33
CA GLY A 468 -1.06 31.67 9.06
C GLY A 468 -1.47 31.70 7.58
N VAL A 469 -2.75 31.44 7.33
CA VAL A 469 -3.35 31.41 5.98
C VAL A 469 -4.53 32.40 5.93
N ASP A 470 -4.76 33.12 4.83
CA ASP A 470 -5.91 34.03 4.74
C ASP A 470 -7.24 33.25 4.79
N TYR A 471 -7.38 32.23 3.93
CA TYR A 471 -8.56 31.38 3.83
C TYR A 471 -8.22 29.89 4.02
N PHE A 472 -8.85 29.26 5.00
CA PHE A 472 -8.78 27.82 5.23
C PHE A 472 -10.12 27.17 4.91
N TYR A 473 -10.10 26.07 4.17
CA TYR A 473 -11.28 25.30 3.79
C TYR A 473 -11.10 23.86 4.25
N VAL A 474 -12.11 23.31 4.93
CA VAL A 474 -12.09 21.96 5.49
C VAL A 474 -13.19 21.14 4.82
N ASP A 475 -12.80 20.11 4.08
CA ASP A 475 -13.73 19.02 3.76
C ASP A 475 -13.84 18.12 5.00
N MET A 476 -15.05 18.05 5.55
CA MET A 476 -15.32 17.29 6.77
C MET A 476 -15.38 15.79 6.56
N ASN A 477 -15.56 15.29 5.33
CA ASN A 477 -15.76 13.86 5.09
C ASN A 477 -14.59 13.04 5.64
N ALA A 478 -13.35 13.46 5.34
CA ALA A 478 -12.14 12.84 5.88
C ALA A 478 -12.16 12.80 7.42
N LEU A 479 -12.42 13.94 8.08
CA LEU A 479 -12.46 14.01 9.55
C LEU A 479 -13.57 13.15 10.16
N ILE A 480 -14.76 13.08 9.54
CA ILE A 480 -15.88 12.28 10.02
C ILE A 480 -15.56 10.79 9.91
N HIS A 481 -15.02 10.33 8.77
CA HIS A 481 -14.59 8.94 8.61
C HIS A 481 -13.49 8.58 9.63
N SER A 482 -12.43 9.40 9.73
CA SER A 482 -11.30 9.20 10.66
C SER A 482 -11.70 9.19 12.14
N ALA A 483 -12.68 10.01 12.54
CA ALA A 483 -13.13 10.12 13.92
C ALA A 483 -14.22 9.10 14.33
N THR A 484 -14.94 8.53 13.37
CA THR A 484 -15.97 7.52 13.65
C THR A 484 -15.41 6.09 13.63
N HIS A 485 -14.70 5.69 12.57
CA HIS A 485 -14.15 4.34 12.44
C HIS A 485 -12.65 4.34 12.12
N GLY A 486 -12.14 5.37 11.43
CA GLY A 486 -10.76 5.37 10.95
C GLY A 486 -10.51 4.25 9.95
N ASN A 487 -9.24 3.85 9.82
CA ASN A 487 -8.83 2.70 9.00
C ASN A 487 -9.00 1.36 9.73
N ILE A 488 -9.61 1.35 10.93
CA ILE A 488 -9.75 0.15 11.77
C ILE A 488 -11.18 -0.36 11.63
N TYR A 489 -11.35 -1.49 10.95
CA TYR A 489 -12.66 -2.03 10.61
C TYR A 489 -12.69 -3.56 10.73
N PRO A 490 -13.69 -4.14 11.41
CA PRO A 490 -14.36 -3.71 12.63
C PRO A 490 -13.74 -4.50 13.81
N VAL A 491 -13.81 -4.11 15.07
CA VAL A 491 -14.94 -3.47 15.74
C VAL A 491 -14.41 -2.51 16.80
N VAL A 492 -14.94 -1.28 16.81
CA VAL A 492 -14.74 -0.36 17.92
C VAL A 492 -16.09 0.16 18.38
N THR A 493 -16.43 -0.20 19.62
CA THR A 493 -17.60 0.29 20.34
C THR A 493 -17.32 1.72 20.81
N ILE A 494 -17.82 2.69 20.05
CA ILE A 494 -17.76 4.12 20.40
C ILE A 494 -19.17 4.67 20.40
N GLU A 495 -19.60 5.19 21.54
CA GLU A 495 -20.84 5.96 21.67
C GLU A 495 -20.84 7.18 20.73
N ASP A 496 -22.02 7.53 20.20
CA ASP A 496 -22.19 8.70 19.34
C ASP A 496 -21.62 9.98 19.97
N GLN A 497 -21.80 10.20 21.28
CA GLN A 497 -21.28 11.38 21.95
C GLN A 497 -19.74 11.46 21.91
N GLN A 498 -19.04 10.32 21.98
CA GLN A 498 -17.58 10.30 21.88
C GLN A 498 -17.10 10.48 20.42
N ARG A 499 -17.85 9.96 19.43
CA ARG A 499 -17.61 10.26 18.00
C ARG A 499 -17.68 11.78 17.76
N MET A 500 -18.72 12.42 18.27
CA MET A 500 -18.92 13.88 18.17
C MET A 500 -17.76 14.68 18.81
N LYS A 501 -17.31 14.30 20.02
CA LYS A 501 -16.16 14.92 20.70
C LYS A 501 -14.86 14.76 19.89
N ARG A 502 -14.63 13.60 19.26
CA ARG A 502 -13.45 13.37 18.40
C ARG A 502 -13.48 14.25 17.15
N ILE A 503 -14.64 14.41 16.50
CA ILE A 503 -14.80 15.27 15.30
C ILE A 503 -14.51 16.74 15.65
N THR A 504 -15.13 17.26 16.71
CA THR A 504 -14.95 18.66 17.14
C THR A 504 -13.53 18.93 17.66
N ALA A 505 -12.89 17.98 18.33
CA ALA A 505 -11.47 18.08 18.70
C ALA A 505 -10.53 18.11 17.48
N ALA A 506 -10.78 17.29 16.46
CA ALA A 506 -9.98 17.28 15.23
C ALA A 506 -10.11 18.60 14.44
N LEU A 507 -11.32 19.17 14.37
CA LEU A 507 -11.58 20.51 13.85
C LEU A 507 -10.82 21.61 14.62
N LEU A 508 -10.83 21.55 15.95
CA LEU A 508 -10.10 22.51 16.78
C LEU A 508 -8.58 22.41 16.54
N ASN A 509 -8.06 21.20 16.39
CA ASN A 509 -6.63 20.96 16.18
C ASN A 509 -6.19 21.42 14.78
N THR A 510 -7.00 21.22 13.72
CA THR A 510 -6.72 21.78 12.39
C THR A 510 -6.77 23.31 12.38
N PHE A 511 -7.73 23.95 13.07
CA PHE A 511 -7.74 25.41 13.23
C PHE A 511 -6.45 25.93 13.90
N LYS A 512 -6.05 25.33 15.02
CA LYS A 512 -4.82 25.69 15.77
C LYS A 512 -3.54 25.49 14.96
N LEU A 513 -3.49 24.46 14.11
CA LEU A 513 -2.37 24.17 13.22
C LEU A 513 -2.26 25.22 12.10
N VAL A 514 -3.37 25.50 11.42
CA VAL A 514 -3.39 26.34 10.20
C VAL A 514 -3.39 27.84 10.49
N LYS A 515 -3.95 28.26 11.64
CA LYS A 515 -4.06 29.67 12.06
C LYS A 515 -4.70 30.55 10.95
N PRO A 516 -5.95 30.26 10.53
CA PRO A 516 -6.61 31.06 9.51
C PRO A 516 -6.85 32.50 10.00
N ARG A 517 -6.51 33.48 9.16
CA ARG A 517 -6.49 34.91 9.49
C ARG A 517 -7.75 35.68 9.06
N LYS A 518 -8.52 35.17 8.08
CA LYS A 518 -9.75 35.83 7.62
C LYS A 518 -10.96 34.91 7.66
N VAL A 519 -10.87 33.73 7.07
CA VAL A 519 -12.01 32.80 6.95
C VAL A 519 -11.59 31.36 7.18
N MET A 520 -12.39 30.65 7.99
CA MET A 520 -12.43 29.19 8.02
C MET A 520 -13.78 28.73 7.47
N TYR A 521 -13.79 28.00 6.36
CA TYR A 521 -15.00 27.41 5.78
C TYR A 521 -15.03 25.91 6.02
N ILE A 522 -16.05 25.43 6.73
CA ILE A 522 -16.24 24.03 7.10
C ILE A 522 -17.37 23.45 6.25
N ALA A 523 -17.08 22.50 5.38
CA ALA A 523 -18.04 21.89 4.46
C ALA A 523 -18.28 20.42 4.82
N VAL A 524 -19.55 20.05 5.02
CA VAL A 524 -20.01 18.67 5.18
C VAL A 524 -20.76 18.26 3.91
N ASP A 525 -20.69 17.00 3.49
CA ASP A 525 -21.52 16.50 2.39
C ASP A 525 -23.01 16.75 2.62
N GLY A 526 -23.64 17.36 1.62
CA GLY A 526 -25.09 17.38 1.46
C GLY A 526 -25.50 16.59 0.23
N VAL A 527 -26.70 16.84 -0.29
CA VAL A 527 -27.23 16.10 -1.44
C VAL A 527 -26.39 16.33 -2.70
N CYS A 528 -25.85 15.25 -3.27
CA CYS A 528 -25.04 15.28 -4.49
C CYS A 528 -25.91 15.19 -5.77
N PRO A 529 -25.37 15.53 -6.96
CA PRO A 529 -26.08 15.41 -8.23
C PRO A 529 -26.39 13.95 -8.62
N SER A 530 -27.37 13.73 -9.50
CA SER A 530 -27.77 12.38 -9.96
C SER A 530 -26.61 11.58 -10.57
N ALA A 531 -25.63 12.23 -11.19
CA ALA A 531 -24.39 11.61 -11.66
C ALA A 531 -23.61 10.91 -10.53
N LYS A 532 -23.47 11.55 -9.35
CA LYS A 532 -22.77 11.00 -8.18
C LYS A 532 -23.62 9.99 -7.40
N ILE A 533 -24.95 10.13 -7.43
CA ILE A 533 -25.87 9.21 -6.73
C ILE A 533 -25.62 7.75 -7.14
N ASN A 534 -25.39 7.46 -8.43
CA ASN A 534 -25.12 6.09 -8.89
C ASN A 534 -23.80 5.53 -8.32
N GLN A 535 -22.75 6.35 -8.22
CA GLN A 535 -21.48 5.98 -7.58
C GLN A 535 -21.69 5.66 -6.08
N GLN A 536 -22.40 6.54 -5.35
CA GLN A 536 -22.63 6.33 -3.92
C GLN A 536 -23.50 5.10 -3.67
N ARG A 537 -24.50 4.88 -4.52
CA ARG A 537 -25.40 3.72 -4.49
C ARG A 537 -24.62 2.42 -4.66
N THR A 538 -23.78 2.33 -5.69
CA THR A 538 -22.86 1.20 -5.89
C THR A 538 -21.99 0.93 -4.67
N ARG A 539 -21.41 1.97 -4.05
CA ARG A 539 -20.59 1.82 -2.82
C ARG A 539 -21.38 1.20 -1.66
N ARG A 540 -22.63 1.63 -1.46
CA ARG A 540 -23.48 1.17 -0.34
C ARG A 540 -24.04 -0.24 -0.55
N PHE A 541 -24.41 -0.60 -1.77
CA PHE A 541 -24.87 -1.95 -2.09
C PHE A 541 -23.76 -2.99 -1.87
N ARG A 542 -22.49 -2.68 -2.20
CA ARG A 542 -21.33 -3.52 -1.82
C ARG A 542 -21.15 -3.61 -0.31
N LEU A 543 -21.16 -2.46 0.35
CA LEU A 543 -21.02 -2.36 1.81
C LEU A 543 -22.05 -3.23 2.54
N CYS A 544 -23.31 -3.20 2.13
CA CYS A 544 -24.33 -4.07 2.72
C CYS A 544 -24.08 -5.57 2.45
N LYS A 545 -23.70 -5.99 1.23
CA LYS A 545 -23.29 -7.39 0.99
C LYS A 545 -22.15 -7.85 1.90
N VAL A 546 -21.18 -6.98 2.23
CA VAL A 546 -20.14 -7.29 3.22
C VAL A 546 -20.70 -7.35 4.64
N ILE A 547 -21.51 -6.36 5.05
CA ILE A 547 -22.15 -6.35 6.38
C ILE A 547 -23.01 -7.60 6.60
N ASP A 548 -23.78 -8.03 5.60
CA ASP A 548 -24.67 -9.18 5.72
C ASP A 548 -23.88 -10.49 5.74
N LYS A 549 -22.81 -10.62 4.94
CA LYS A 549 -21.82 -11.71 5.03
C LYS A 549 -21.11 -11.75 6.39
N VAL A 550 -20.90 -10.60 7.02
CA VAL A 550 -20.32 -10.49 8.37
C VAL A 550 -21.33 -10.92 9.43
N LYS A 551 -22.59 -10.46 9.35
CA LYS A 551 -23.67 -10.88 10.25
C LYS A 551 -23.86 -12.39 10.22
N SER A 552 -23.93 -13.02 9.05
CA SER A 552 -24.09 -14.48 8.93
C SER A 552 -22.91 -15.30 9.48
N ILE A 553 -21.74 -14.68 9.70
CA ILE A 553 -20.59 -15.31 10.37
C ILE A 553 -20.67 -15.14 11.89
N LEU A 554 -21.24 -14.02 12.37
CA LEU A 554 -21.36 -13.70 13.80
C LEU A 554 -22.62 -14.28 14.45
N GLU A 555 -23.68 -14.47 13.67
CA GLU A 555 -24.98 -15.01 14.06
C GLU A 555 -25.27 -16.24 13.18
N PRO A 556 -24.57 -17.37 13.38
CA PRO A 556 -24.94 -18.62 12.72
C PRO A 556 -26.35 -19.03 13.15
N GLU A 557 -27.16 -19.47 12.19
CA GLU A 557 -28.54 -19.93 12.45
C GLU A 557 -28.49 -21.08 13.49
N GLU A 558 -29.19 -20.91 14.64
CA GLU A 558 -29.46 -22.03 15.54
C GLU A 558 -30.42 -22.96 14.78
N ASP A 559 -29.97 -24.18 14.48
CA ASP A 559 -30.73 -25.17 13.70
C ASP A 559 -32.16 -25.31 14.25
N THR A 560 -33.15 -25.22 13.36
CA THR A 560 -34.56 -25.42 13.70
C THR A 560 -34.85 -26.90 13.94
N GLU A 561 -34.47 -27.40 15.12
CA GLU A 561 -34.92 -28.70 15.62
C GLU A 561 -36.42 -28.63 15.98
N SER A 562 -37.25 -29.18 15.08
CA SER A 562 -38.61 -29.72 15.28
C SER A 562 -39.52 -29.06 16.36
N GLU A 563 -40.53 -28.33 15.89
CA GLU A 563 -41.69 -27.90 16.68
C GLU A 563 -42.59 -29.07 17.13
N GLU A 564 -42.24 -29.78 18.20
CA GLU A 564 -43.19 -30.61 18.99
C GLU A 564 -42.87 -30.54 20.49
N ASP A 565 -43.32 -29.47 21.18
CA ASP A 565 -44.24 -29.62 22.32
C ASP A 565 -44.71 -28.26 22.88
N SER A 566 -45.86 -28.27 23.54
CA SER A 566 -46.68 -27.08 23.86
C SER A 566 -46.18 -26.20 25.03
N GLU A 567 -46.17 -24.88 24.84
CA GLU A 567 -46.64 -23.91 25.87
C GLU A 567 -47.00 -22.55 25.22
N GLU A 568 -47.91 -21.79 25.85
CA GLU A 568 -48.54 -20.59 25.26
C GLU A 568 -47.55 -19.45 24.92
N PRO A 569 -47.78 -18.68 23.82
CA PRO A 569 -46.97 -17.51 23.50
C PRO A 569 -47.22 -16.38 24.51
N LYS A 570 -46.29 -16.23 25.47
CA LYS A 570 -46.31 -15.12 26.45
C LYS A 570 -46.30 -13.76 25.73
N PRO A 571 -47.09 -12.78 26.20
CA PRO A 571 -47.19 -11.49 25.54
C PRO A 571 -45.84 -10.76 25.51
N LEU A 572 -45.51 -10.20 24.34
CA LEU A 572 -44.29 -9.42 24.10
C LEU A 572 -44.28 -8.14 24.97
N THR A 573 -43.49 -8.14 26.04
CA THR A 573 -43.14 -6.92 26.78
C THR A 573 -41.89 -6.26 26.18
N PRO A 574 -41.65 -4.96 26.43
CA PRO A 574 -40.47 -4.25 25.90
C PRO A 574 -39.11 -4.88 26.27
N GLU A 575 -39.05 -5.67 27.35
CA GLU A 575 -37.84 -6.41 27.74
C GLU A 575 -37.46 -7.52 26.75
N ASN A 576 -38.41 -8.05 25.98
CA ASN A 576 -38.20 -9.21 25.09
C ASN A 576 -37.86 -8.86 23.63
N TYR A 577 -37.74 -7.58 23.27
CA TYR A 577 -37.36 -7.14 21.91
C TYR A 577 -35.85 -6.89 21.74
N VAL A 578 -34.99 -7.44 22.61
CA VAL A 578 -33.54 -7.18 22.56
C VAL A 578 -32.76 -8.49 22.36
N LEU A 579 -32.16 -8.62 21.17
CA LEU A 579 -31.15 -9.63 20.84
C LEU A 579 -30.13 -9.77 21.99
N ARG A 580 -29.77 -11.03 22.30
CA ARG A 580 -28.98 -11.45 23.48
C ARG A 580 -27.86 -10.45 23.85
N LYS A 581 -28.11 -9.54 24.81
CA LYS A 581 -27.04 -8.74 25.44
C LYS A 581 -26.09 -9.68 26.17
N SER A 582 -24.82 -9.75 25.75
CA SER A 582 -23.80 -10.44 26.55
C SER A 582 -23.61 -9.71 27.89
N LYS A 583 -23.55 -10.45 29.00
CA LYS A 583 -23.32 -9.90 30.34
C LYS A 583 -21.82 -9.63 30.57
N ILE A 584 -21.22 -8.81 29.72
CA ILE A 584 -19.87 -8.29 29.92
C ILE A 584 -19.98 -6.77 29.93
N ASP A 585 -19.88 -6.20 31.13
CA ASP A 585 -19.77 -4.78 31.47
C ASP A 585 -20.54 -3.78 30.60
N GLY A 586 -21.76 -3.41 31.02
CA GLY A 586 -22.31 -2.04 30.94
C GLY A 586 -22.33 -1.23 29.63
N TYR A 587 -21.84 -1.75 28.50
CA TYR A 587 -21.62 -1.05 27.24
C TYR A 587 -22.49 -1.69 26.16
N ASP A 588 -23.28 -0.87 25.44
CA ASP A 588 -23.99 -1.35 24.27
C ASP A 588 -23.00 -1.62 23.13
N ASN A 589 -22.84 -2.89 22.75
CA ASN A 589 -21.95 -3.35 21.69
C ASN A 589 -22.44 -2.94 20.28
N ILE A 590 -22.35 -1.66 19.95
CA ILE A 590 -22.78 -1.11 18.66
C ILE A 590 -21.57 -0.88 17.76
N SER A 591 -21.43 -1.73 16.75
CA SER A 591 -20.61 -1.46 15.57
C SER A 591 -21.24 -0.34 14.74
N PHE A 592 -20.43 0.60 14.24
CA PHE A 592 -20.95 1.74 13.50
C PHE A 592 -21.04 1.45 12.00
N ASN A 593 -22.26 1.44 11.47
CA ASN A 593 -22.53 1.31 10.04
C ASN A 593 -22.16 2.63 9.30
N PRO A 594 -21.16 2.67 8.40
CA PRO A 594 -20.77 3.90 7.70
C PRO A 594 -21.85 4.47 6.79
N ASN A 595 -22.88 3.68 6.45
CA ASN A 595 -24.08 4.20 5.78
C ASN A 595 -24.81 5.27 6.61
N TYR A 596 -24.55 5.38 7.92
CA TYR A 596 -24.99 6.50 8.74
C TYR A 596 -24.37 7.85 8.32
N ILE A 597 -23.20 7.87 7.69
CA ILE A 597 -22.54 9.09 7.17
C ILE A 597 -23.20 9.44 5.83
N SER A 598 -24.39 10.02 5.88
CA SER A 598 -25.23 10.29 4.71
C SER A 598 -26.26 11.39 4.98
N PRO A 599 -26.47 12.33 4.03
CA PRO A 599 -27.55 13.31 4.15
C PRO A 599 -28.90 12.60 4.41
N GLY A 600 -29.67 13.14 5.35
CA GLY A 600 -30.99 12.61 5.74
C GLY A 600 -31.00 11.67 6.95
N THR A 601 -29.85 11.12 7.37
CA THR A 601 -29.80 10.23 8.54
C THR A 601 -29.91 10.97 9.86
N ASP A 602 -30.35 10.25 10.89
CA ASP A 602 -30.34 10.69 12.29
C ASP A 602 -28.93 11.08 12.75
N PHE A 603 -27.91 10.31 12.39
CA PHE A 603 -26.51 10.55 12.75
C PHE A 603 -26.02 11.88 12.17
N MET A 604 -26.21 12.11 10.86
CA MET A 604 -25.80 13.37 10.25
C MET A 604 -26.59 14.56 10.80
N THR A 605 -27.88 14.37 11.12
CA THR A 605 -28.68 15.41 11.79
C THR A 605 -28.13 15.78 13.18
N ARG A 606 -27.73 14.78 13.98
CA ARG A 606 -27.08 14.99 15.28
C ARG A 606 -25.74 15.73 15.11
N LEU A 607 -24.91 15.28 14.17
CA LEU A 607 -23.62 15.89 13.84
C LEU A 607 -23.78 17.36 13.40
N ASP A 608 -24.76 17.65 12.54
CA ASP A 608 -25.02 19.00 12.02
C ASP A 608 -25.43 19.97 13.14
N ASN A 609 -26.12 19.49 14.17
CA ASN A 609 -26.50 20.30 15.33
C ASN A 609 -25.35 20.46 16.32
N GLU A 610 -24.58 19.39 16.57
CA GLU A 610 -23.43 19.43 17.45
C GLU A 610 -22.35 20.38 16.92
N ILE A 611 -22.03 20.35 15.63
CA ILE A 611 -21.05 21.28 15.03
C ILE A 611 -21.54 22.73 15.16
N LYS A 612 -22.83 23.02 14.96
CA LYS A 612 -23.39 24.37 15.16
C LYS A 612 -23.24 24.84 16.61
N ASN A 613 -23.63 24.00 17.57
CA ASN A 613 -23.52 24.28 19.00
C ASN A 613 -22.06 24.48 19.42
N TRP A 614 -21.16 23.63 18.94
CA TRP A 614 -19.73 23.72 19.18
C TRP A 614 -19.13 25.00 18.60
N ILE A 615 -19.46 25.38 17.35
CA ILE A 615 -19.01 26.65 16.76
C ILE A 615 -19.50 27.83 17.58
N ALA A 616 -20.79 27.85 17.97
CA ALA A 616 -21.34 28.92 18.81
C ALA A 616 -20.59 29.04 20.17
N LEU A 617 -20.30 27.91 20.82
CA LEU A 617 -19.51 27.86 22.04
C LEU A 617 -18.08 28.39 21.83
N GLN A 618 -17.38 27.93 20.78
CA GLN A 618 -16.03 28.41 20.47
C GLN A 618 -16.01 29.92 20.13
N THR A 619 -17.07 30.43 19.48
CA THR A 619 -17.23 31.87 19.23
C THR A 619 -17.39 32.66 20.53
N HIS A 620 -18.23 32.18 21.45
CA HIS A 620 -18.40 32.81 22.77
C HIS A 620 -17.10 32.79 23.60
N LEU A 621 -16.30 31.72 23.49
CA LEU A 621 -14.99 31.59 24.13
C LEU A 621 -13.88 32.43 23.46
N GLY A 622 -14.16 33.12 22.34
CA GLY A 622 -13.19 33.93 21.61
C GLY A 622 -12.13 33.12 20.85
N THR A 623 -12.32 31.79 20.68
CA THR A 623 -11.34 30.87 20.07
C THR A 623 -10.89 31.30 18.67
N TRP A 624 -11.77 31.96 17.92
CA TRP A 624 -11.55 32.32 16.51
C TRP A 624 -10.74 33.60 16.29
N GLY A 625 -10.62 34.47 17.29
CA GLY A 625 -10.08 35.83 17.11
C GLY A 625 -10.84 36.59 16.00
N ASP A 626 -10.11 37.23 15.09
CA ASP A 626 -10.68 37.96 13.95
C ASP A 626 -11.13 37.07 12.77
N CYS A 627 -11.03 35.74 12.89
CA CYS A 627 -11.35 34.81 11.82
C CYS A 627 -12.86 34.50 11.75
N TYR A 628 -13.46 34.73 10.58
CA TYR A 628 -14.85 34.39 10.30
C TYR A 628 -15.00 32.89 10.03
N VAL A 629 -15.67 32.17 10.93
CA VAL A 629 -16.02 30.76 10.71
C VAL A 629 -17.37 30.65 10.01
N VAL A 630 -17.38 29.95 8.88
CA VAL A 630 -18.58 29.71 8.06
C VAL A 630 -18.81 28.21 7.95
N TYR A 631 -19.99 27.75 8.36
CA TYR A 631 -20.36 26.33 8.35
C TYR A 631 -21.40 26.03 7.26
N SER A 632 -21.12 25.00 6.47
CA SER A 632 -21.99 24.51 5.39
C SER A 632 -22.32 23.03 5.61
N GLY A 633 -23.28 22.79 6.50
CA GLY A 633 -23.76 21.46 6.89
C GLY A 633 -24.46 20.66 5.79
N THR A 634 -24.99 19.50 6.18
CA THR A 634 -25.60 18.49 5.29
C THR A 634 -26.90 18.97 4.62
N ASN A 635 -27.60 19.93 5.24
CA ASN A 635 -28.82 20.54 4.70
C ASN A 635 -28.56 21.49 3.52
N VAL A 636 -27.31 21.89 3.28
CA VAL A 636 -26.92 22.63 2.07
C VAL A 636 -26.64 21.60 0.96
N PRO A 637 -27.26 21.67 -0.23
CA PRO A 637 -26.95 20.75 -1.32
C PRO A 637 -25.51 20.89 -1.83
N GLY A 638 -24.96 19.81 -2.39
CA GLY A 638 -23.61 19.70 -2.93
C GLY A 638 -22.65 18.89 -2.05
N GLU A 639 -21.65 18.32 -2.71
CA GLU A 639 -20.50 17.63 -2.10
C GLU A 639 -19.58 18.65 -1.39
N GLY A 640 -18.90 18.24 -0.32
CA GLY A 640 -18.06 19.09 0.54
C GLY A 640 -17.03 19.90 -0.26
N GLU A 641 -16.23 19.20 -1.07
CA GLU A 641 -15.30 19.81 -2.01
C GLU A 641 -15.98 20.78 -2.98
N HIS A 642 -17.08 20.42 -3.64
CA HIS A 642 -17.73 21.33 -4.59
C HIS A 642 -18.33 22.57 -3.92
N LYS A 643 -18.83 22.47 -2.68
CA LYS A 643 -19.22 23.62 -1.84
C LYS A 643 -18.04 24.57 -1.57
N ILE A 644 -16.86 24.01 -1.25
CA ILE A 644 -15.61 24.77 -1.06
C ILE A 644 -15.27 25.56 -2.33
N TYR A 645 -15.25 24.91 -3.50
CA TYR A 645 -14.88 25.60 -4.74
C TYR A 645 -15.97 26.56 -5.25
N ASP A 646 -17.25 26.31 -4.98
CA ASP A 646 -18.31 27.29 -5.22
C ASP A 646 -18.13 28.55 -4.38
N LEU A 647 -17.73 28.43 -3.10
CA LEU A 647 -17.38 29.59 -2.30
C LEU A 647 -16.15 30.31 -2.86
N ILE A 648 -15.06 29.60 -3.16
CA ILE A 648 -13.83 30.18 -3.75
C ILE A 648 -14.16 30.97 -5.02
N ARG A 649 -14.99 30.41 -5.92
CA ARG A 649 -15.46 31.08 -7.13
C ARG A 649 -16.27 32.34 -6.82
N LYS A 650 -17.21 32.29 -5.88
CA LYS A 650 -18.04 33.44 -5.47
C LYS A 650 -17.18 34.56 -4.89
N VAL A 651 -16.36 34.29 -3.87
CA VAL A 651 -15.55 35.33 -3.21
C VAL A 651 -14.53 35.95 -4.16
N THR A 652 -13.88 35.16 -5.02
CA THR A 652 -12.90 35.68 -6.00
C THR A 652 -13.52 36.38 -7.21
N THR A 653 -14.84 36.28 -7.39
CA THR A 653 -15.61 37.06 -8.36
C THR A 653 -16.06 38.39 -7.75
N LEU A 654 -16.49 38.38 -6.48
CA LEU A 654 -16.88 39.57 -5.73
C LEU A 654 -15.69 40.50 -5.42
N ASP A 655 -14.59 39.96 -4.89
CA ASP A 655 -13.31 40.67 -4.77
C ASP A 655 -12.19 39.94 -5.51
N ARG A 656 -11.65 40.62 -6.53
CA ARG A 656 -10.51 40.10 -7.31
C ARG A 656 -9.20 40.09 -6.50
N LYS A 657 -9.06 40.90 -5.45
CA LYS A 657 -7.86 40.93 -4.60
C LYS A 657 -7.67 39.61 -3.86
N THR A 658 -8.76 38.97 -3.43
CA THR A 658 -8.75 37.62 -2.83
C THR A 658 -7.96 36.61 -3.65
N ARG A 659 -7.92 36.71 -4.99
CA ARG A 659 -7.11 35.81 -5.86
C ARG A 659 -5.59 35.86 -5.60
N LEU A 660 -5.10 36.85 -4.86
CA LEU A 660 -3.70 37.08 -4.50
C LEU A 660 -3.38 36.67 -3.05
N GLU A 661 -4.37 36.21 -2.29
CA GLU A 661 -4.29 35.85 -0.87
C GLU A 661 -4.04 34.34 -0.71
N SER A 662 -3.67 33.86 0.48
CA SER A 662 -3.39 32.41 0.65
C SER A 662 -4.67 31.60 0.90
N HIS A 663 -4.84 30.54 0.11
CA HIS A 663 -5.95 29.59 0.20
C HIS A 663 -5.40 28.19 0.44
N LEU A 664 -5.83 27.55 1.53
CA LEU A 664 -5.47 26.18 1.88
C LEU A 664 -6.74 25.33 1.99
N VAL A 665 -6.84 24.26 1.20
CA VAL A 665 -7.95 23.29 1.27
C VAL A 665 -7.44 22.01 1.92
N TYR A 666 -8.09 21.55 2.98
CA TYR A 666 -7.83 20.26 3.60
C TYR A 666 -8.81 19.20 3.10
N GLY A 667 -8.29 18.03 2.73
CA GLY A 667 -9.08 16.84 2.37
C GLY A 667 -8.24 15.77 1.64
N LEU A 668 -8.76 14.54 1.59
CA LEU A 668 -8.04 13.37 1.07
C LEU A 668 -8.42 12.96 -0.37
N ASP A 669 -9.43 13.57 -0.96
CA ASP A 669 -9.86 13.23 -2.32
C ASP A 669 -8.88 13.84 -3.35
N ALA A 670 -8.66 13.18 -4.49
CA ALA A 670 -7.73 13.68 -5.51
C ALA A 670 -8.39 14.69 -6.45
N ASP A 671 -9.73 14.74 -6.50
CA ASP A 671 -10.51 15.71 -7.24
C ASP A 671 -10.23 17.14 -6.74
N LEU A 672 -9.93 17.30 -5.45
CA LEU A 672 -9.35 18.51 -4.87
C LEU A 672 -8.14 19.03 -5.65
N MET A 673 -7.30 18.17 -6.23
CA MET A 673 -6.17 18.60 -7.08
C MET A 673 -6.66 19.25 -8.37
N ILE A 674 -7.59 18.61 -9.09
CA ILE A 674 -8.14 19.13 -10.35
C ILE A 674 -8.92 20.43 -10.09
N LEU A 675 -9.79 20.45 -9.09
CA LEU A 675 -10.55 21.62 -8.66
C LEU A 675 -9.62 22.79 -8.28
N SER A 676 -8.59 22.51 -7.46
CA SER A 676 -7.55 23.50 -7.10
C SER A 676 -6.74 24.00 -8.30
N LEU A 677 -6.43 23.13 -9.25
CA LEU A 677 -5.67 23.46 -10.45
C LEU A 677 -6.42 24.49 -11.30
N ILE A 678 -7.71 24.22 -11.53
CA ILE A 678 -8.68 25.01 -12.32
C ILE A 678 -8.88 26.42 -11.76
N THR A 679 -8.75 26.64 -10.44
CA THR A 679 -8.84 28.00 -9.84
C THR A 679 -7.89 29.00 -10.47
N LYS A 680 -6.74 28.53 -10.98
CA LYS A 680 -5.62 29.31 -11.52
C LYS A 680 -5.00 30.30 -10.53
N MET A 681 -5.24 30.13 -9.23
CA MET A 681 -4.76 31.02 -8.16
C MET A 681 -3.33 30.67 -7.74
N SER A 682 -2.47 31.68 -7.58
CA SER A 682 -1.01 31.50 -7.39
C SER A 682 -0.62 31.03 -5.98
N LYS A 683 -1.41 31.37 -4.97
CA LYS A 683 -1.27 30.94 -3.57
C LYS A 683 -2.37 29.93 -3.17
N MET A 684 -2.65 28.98 -4.06
CA MET A 684 -3.56 27.86 -3.81
C MET A 684 -2.78 26.62 -3.39
N TYR A 685 -3.19 26.03 -2.26
CA TYR A 685 -2.52 24.91 -1.62
C TYR A 685 -3.54 23.86 -1.17
N ILE A 686 -3.11 22.60 -1.10
CA ILE A 686 -3.89 21.51 -0.51
C ILE A 686 -3.09 20.95 0.68
N LEU A 687 -3.76 20.77 1.82
CA LEU A 687 -3.26 20.08 3.00
C LEU A 687 -3.80 18.64 2.97
N ARG A 688 -2.92 17.64 3.07
CA ARG A 688 -3.30 16.23 3.15
C ARG A 688 -2.55 15.56 4.29
N GLU A 689 -3.11 14.49 4.83
CA GLU A 689 -2.39 13.62 5.76
C GLU A 689 -1.43 12.70 4.99
N GLU A 690 -0.24 12.46 5.53
CA GLU A 690 0.75 11.56 4.92
C GLU A 690 0.34 10.10 5.11
N LYS A 691 0.49 9.27 4.06
CA LYS A 691 -0.01 7.88 4.03
C LYS A 691 0.52 7.02 5.18
N ASP A 692 1.76 7.24 5.58
CA ASP A 692 2.44 6.45 6.60
C ASP A 692 2.17 7.01 8.02
N SER A 693 1.49 8.15 8.11
CA SER A 693 1.15 8.86 9.35
C SER A 693 -0.23 8.52 9.94
N THR A 694 -0.92 7.49 9.44
CA THR A 694 -2.18 7.01 10.03
C THR A 694 -1.94 6.10 11.23
N PRO A 695 -1.99 6.69 12.45
CA PRO A 695 -2.88 6.16 13.45
C PRO A 695 -3.74 7.30 14.06
N HIS A 696 -5.04 7.34 13.73
CA HIS A 696 -6.00 8.31 14.30
C HIS A 696 -6.35 8.04 15.80
N VAL A 697 -5.45 7.37 16.52
CA VAL A 697 -5.55 6.98 17.92
C VAL A 697 -4.24 7.35 18.60
N LEU A 698 -4.11 8.59 19.05
CA LEU A 698 -3.12 8.96 20.06
C LEU A 698 -3.74 8.78 21.45
N ALA A 699 -3.85 7.53 21.88
CA ALA A 699 -4.09 7.19 23.28
C ALA A 699 -2.88 7.67 24.10
N LYS A 700 -2.99 8.86 24.69
CA LYS A 700 -1.86 9.54 25.36
C LYS A 700 -2.04 9.76 26.87
N ILE A 701 -3.03 9.10 27.47
CA ILE A 701 -3.34 9.26 28.91
C ILE A 701 -3.20 7.93 29.69
N LYS A 702 -3.23 6.76 29.03
CA LYS A 702 -2.76 5.47 29.55
C LYS A 702 -2.16 4.63 28.41
N PRO A 703 -1.23 3.69 28.69
CA PRO A 703 -0.79 2.71 27.70
C PRO A 703 -1.95 1.78 27.34
N ASP A 704 -2.01 1.49 26.05
CA ASP A 704 -2.88 0.56 25.33
C ASP A 704 -4.41 0.81 25.36
N PRO A 705 -5.09 0.75 24.18
CA PRO A 705 -6.53 0.59 24.15
C PRO A 705 -6.89 -0.80 24.69
N TYR A 706 -8.01 -0.92 25.40
CA TYR A 706 -8.41 -2.21 25.98
C TYR A 706 -8.85 -3.16 24.87
N TYR A 707 -8.06 -4.22 24.65
CA TYR A 707 -8.36 -5.30 23.73
C TYR A 707 -9.09 -6.42 24.48
N ALA A 708 -10.38 -6.57 24.23
CA ALA A 708 -11.21 -7.61 24.81
C ALA A 708 -10.86 -8.96 24.14
N LYS A 709 -9.95 -9.73 24.78
CA LYS A 709 -9.35 -10.97 24.22
C LYS A 709 -10.38 -12.09 23.92
N ASP A 710 -11.54 -12.00 24.53
CA ASP A 710 -12.69 -12.90 24.42
C ASP A 710 -13.61 -12.59 23.24
N THR A 711 -13.61 -11.35 22.74
CA THR A 711 -14.55 -10.85 21.73
C THR A 711 -13.87 -10.19 20.52
N GLY A 712 -12.56 -9.93 20.57
CA GLY A 712 -11.81 -9.26 19.51
C GLY A 712 -12.10 -7.75 19.39
N LEU A 713 -12.77 -7.17 20.39
CA LEU A 713 -13.19 -5.77 20.39
C LEU A 713 -12.08 -4.85 20.91
N VAL A 714 -11.91 -3.69 20.27
CA VAL A 714 -11.05 -2.61 20.78
C VAL A 714 -11.92 -1.53 21.42
N HIS A 715 -11.75 -1.30 22.71
CA HIS A 715 -12.46 -0.24 23.44
C HIS A 715 -11.55 1.00 23.57
N PHE A 716 -12.01 2.15 23.04
CA PHE A 716 -11.35 3.45 23.27
C PHE A 716 -11.85 4.10 24.56
N HIS A 717 -10.96 4.81 25.25
CA HIS A 717 -11.30 5.56 26.46
C HIS A 717 -12.11 6.82 26.09
N SER A 718 -13.06 7.19 26.96
CA SER A 718 -13.81 8.46 26.92
C SER A 718 -12.98 9.76 26.93
N LYS A 719 -11.65 9.66 26.95
CA LYS A 719 -10.68 10.77 26.94
C LYS A 719 -9.76 10.76 25.71
N ASP A 720 -9.91 9.78 24.82
CA ASP A 720 -9.10 9.67 23.61
C ASP A 720 -9.50 10.72 22.57
N TYR A 721 -8.52 11.40 22.00
CA TYR A 721 -8.69 12.48 21.02
C TYR A 721 -7.73 12.32 19.84
N ILE A 722 -8.07 12.92 18.70
CA ILE A 722 -7.22 12.92 17.52
C ILE A 722 -6.17 14.04 17.66
N GLY A 723 -4.96 13.68 18.09
CA GLY A 723 -3.82 14.60 18.12
C GLY A 723 -3.19 14.73 16.74
N LEU A 724 -3.46 15.83 16.05
CA LEU A 724 -2.87 16.15 14.75
C LEU A 724 -1.61 17.01 14.97
N LYS A 725 -0.43 16.54 14.55
CA LYS A 725 0.82 17.33 14.55
C LYS A 725 1.15 17.80 13.13
N SER A 726 2.03 18.80 13.01
CA SER A 726 2.60 19.23 11.72
C SER A 726 3.11 18.07 10.87
N ASP A 727 3.81 17.15 11.52
CA ASP A 727 4.59 16.10 10.88
C ASP A 727 3.69 14.99 10.28
N ASN A 728 2.39 14.99 10.61
CA ASN A 728 1.40 14.11 9.99
C ASN A 728 0.92 14.61 8.61
N PHE A 729 1.31 15.82 8.18
CA PHE A 729 0.76 16.45 6.98
C PHE A 729 1.79 16.77 5.90
N GLU A 730 1.29 16.81 4.68
CA GLU A 730 1.94 17.34 3.50
C GLU A 730 1.17 18.52 2.92
N VAL A 731 1.89 19.41 2.23
CA VAL A 731 1.31 20.54 1.50
C VAL A 731 1.65 20.44 0.01
N LEU A 732 0.61 20.47 -0.82
CA LEU A 732 0.71 20.51 -2.28
C LEU A 732 0.61 21.95 -2.78
N SER A 733 1.55 22.40 -3.62
CA SER A 733 1.52 23.73 -4.23
C SER A 733 1.06 23.70 -5.69
N MET A 734 -0.14 24.22 -5.95
CA MET A 734 -0.73 24.26 -7.30
C MET A 734 0.06 25.13 -8.27
N ARG A 735 0.76 26.17 -7.77
CA ARG A 735 1.65 26.99 -8.59
C ARG A 735 2.80 26.16 -9.17
N LYS A 736 3.39 25.27 -8.36
CA LYS A 736 4.47 24.40 -8.80
C LYS A 736 3.97 23.31 -9.74
N LEU A 737 2.82 22.69 -9.46
CA LEU A 737 2.18 21.73 -10.36
C LEU A 737 1.93 22.34 -11.75
N ARG A 738 1.29 23.51 -11.84
CA ARG A 738 1.07 24.20 -13.12
C ARG A 738 2.36 24.53 -13.88
N ALA A 739 3.42 24.93 -13.16
CA ALA A 739 4.73 25.17 -13.76
C ALA A 739 5.36 23.88 -14.30
N GLY A 740 5.31 22.78 -13.54
CA GLY A 740 5.78 21.45 -13.97
C GLY A 740 5.05 20.94 -15.21
N MET A 741 3.72 21.07 -15.25
CA MET A 741 2.89 20.71 -16.40
C MET A 741 3.25 21.51 -17.66
N TYR A 742 3.38 22.84 -17.52
CA TYR A 742 3.80 23.72 -18.62
C TYR A 742 5.21 23.36 -19.12
N ASN A 743 6.17 23.20 -18.22
CA ASN A 743 7.55 22.84 -18.57
C ASN A 743 7.62 21.48 -19.28
N ARG A 744 6.90 20.47 -18.80
CA ARG A 744 6.82 19.15 -19.45
C ARG A 744 6.24 19.25 -20.87
N CYS A 745 5.15 20.00 -21.05
CA CYS A 745 4.53 20.22 -22.36
C CYS A 745 5.50 20.93 -23.32
N VAL A 746 6.11 22.04 -22.90
CA VAL A 746 7.05 22.81 -23.72
C VAL A 746 8.28 21.98 -24.09
N ASN A 747 8.86 21.23 -23.16
CA ASN A 747 10.01 20.37 -23.42
C ASN A 747 9.67 19.24 -24.41
N TYR A 748 8.49 18.61 -24.27
CA TYR A 748 8.03 17.58 -25.21
C TYR A 748 7.81 18.14 -26.62
N VAL A 749 7.21 19.33 -26.74
CA VAL A 749 6.94 19.93 -28.06
C VAL A 749 8.24 20.43 -28.71
N ASN A 750 9.11 21.13 -27.97
CA ASN A 750 10.36 21.67 -28.51
C ASN A 750 11.41 20.59 -28.86
N THR A 751 11.31 19.38 -28.30
CA THR A 751 12.18 18.24 -28.69
C THR A 751 11.71 17.53 -29.95
N LYS A 752 10.43 17.67 -30.36
CA LYS A 752 9.83 16.97 -31.50
C LYS A 752 9.40 17.86 -32.67
N PHE A 753 9.26 19.17 -32.46
CA PHE A 753 8.72 20.12 -33.45
C PHE A 753 9.58 21.39 -33.53
N LYS A 754 9.46 22.15 -34.62
CA LYS A 754 10.26 23.38 -34.80
C LYS A 754 9.69 24.51 -33.93
N PRO A 755 10.51 25.46 -33.44
CA PRO A 755 10.02 26.53 -32.55
C PRO A 755 8.85 27.38 -33.08
N LYS A 756 8.73 27.51 -34.40
CA LYS A 756 7.58 28.18 -35.05
C LYS A 756 6.26 27.46 -34.80
N ASP A 757 6.28 26.13 -34.65
CA ASP A 757 5.10 25.28 -34.47
C ASP A 757 4.65 25.26 -32.99
N SER A 758 5.52 25.69 -32.06
CA SER A 758 5.24 25.87 -30.63
C SER A 758 4.98 27.33 -30.22
N ALA A 759 4.98 28.28 -31.17
CA ALA A 759 4.87 29.72 -30.90
C ALA A 759 3.57 30.15 -30.18
N PHE A 760 2.50 29.35 -30.20
CA PHE A 760 1.30 29.63 -29.41
C PHE A 760 1.49 29.31 -27.91
N LEU A 761 2.44 28.44 -27.54
CA LEU A 761 2.69 28.07 -26.14
C LEU A 761 3.36 29.21 -25.35
N THR A 762 4.13 30.07 -26.01
CA THR A 762 4.77 31.24 -25.37
C THR A 762 3.79 32.37 -25.01
N LYS A 763 2.53 32.29 -25.46
CA LYS A 763 1.50 33.30 -25.17
C LYS A 763 1.19 33.39 -23.67
N LYS A 764 1.02 34.62 -23.18
CA LYS A 764 0.62 34.90 -21.80
C LYS A 764 -0.70 34.20 -21.48
N GLY A 765 -0.68 33.33 -20.47
CA GLY A 765 -1.85 32.55 -20.04
C GLY A 765 -1.87 31.09 -20.49
N THR A 766 -0.95 30.63 -21.36
CA THR A 766 -0.83 29.22 -21.76
C THR A 766 -0.82 28.23 -20.58
N PRO A 767 -0.05 28.44 -19.49
CA PRO A 767 -0.06 27.51 -18.36
C PRO A 767 -1.47 27.30 -17.76
N ALA A 768 -2.30 28.34 -17.77
CA ALA A 768 -3.67 28.32 -17.27
C ALA A 768 -4.71 27.81 -18.29
N ARG A 769 -4.28 27.43 -19.50
CA ARG A 769 -5.10 26.78 -20.53
C ARG A 769 -4.72 25.30 -20.68
N LEU A 770 -3.44 24.97 -20.52
CA LEU A 770 -3.00 23.58 -20.37
C LEU A 770 -3.64 22.89 -19.17
N THR A 771 -3.97 23.61 -18.09
CA THR A 771 -4.71 23.05 -16.95
C THR A 771 -6.16 22.70 -17.27
N ASP A 772 -6.82 23.49 -18.11
CA ASP A 772 -8.22 23.25 -18.51
C ASP A 772 -8.29 22.00 -19.39
N ASP A 773 -7.34 21.89 -20.33
CA ASP A 773 -7.18 20.70 -21.16
C ASP A 773 -6.76 19.47 -20.36
N PHE A 774 -5.87 19.62 -19.37
CA PHE A 774 -5.48 18.51 -18.51
C PHE A 774 -6.66 18.01 -17.66
N ALA A 775 -7.52 18.90 -17.15
CA ALA A 775 -8.74 18.48 -16.44
C ALA A 775 -9.62 17.63 -17.37
N LEU A 776 -9.88 18.08 -18.59
CA LEU A 776 -10.59 17.28 -19.60
C LEU A 776 -9.88 15.94 -19.88
N LEU A 777 -8.55 15.92 -20.00
CA LEU A 777 -7.78 14.70 -20.24
C LEU A 777 -7.89 13.71 -19.07
N SER A 778 -7.92 14.20 -17.83
CA SER A 778 -8.05 13.36 -16.63
C SER A 778 -9.39 12.63 -16.56
N PHE A 779 -10.47 13.18 -17.14
CA PHE A 779 -11.78 12.50 -17.17
C PHE A 779 -11.77 11.20 -17.98
N PHE A 780 -10.88 11.04 -18.97
CA PHE A 780 -10.73 9.78 -19.72
C PHE A 780 -10.07 8.66 -18.89
N ALA A 781 -9.38 9.00 -17.80
CA ALA A 781 -8.81 8.04 -16.85
C ALA A 781 -9.84 7.54 -15.81
N GLY A 782 -11.09 7.99 -15.93
CA GLY A 782 -12.17 7.69 -15.00
C GLY A 782 -12.27 8.69 -13.85
N ASN A 783 -13.50 8.99 -13.46
CA ASN A 783 -13.82 9.71 -12.24
C ASN A 783 -15.18 9.23 -11.69
N ASP A 784 -15.71 9.88 -10.65
CA ASP A 784 -16.95 9.48 -10.01
C ASP A 784 -18.22 9.58 -10.88
N PHE A 785 -18.13 10.21 -12.05
CA PHE A 785 -19.28 10.52 -12.92
C PHE A 785 -19.21 9.80 -14.27
N LEU A 786 -18.00 9.42 -14.73
CA LEU A 786 -17.76 8.71 -15.98
C LEU A 786 -16.76 7.56 -15.79
N PRO A 787 -17.03 6.37 -16.36
CA PRO A 787 -16.05 5.30 -16.43
C PRO A 787 -14.84 5.71 -17.29
N HIS A 788 -13.67 5.14 -16.96
CA HIS A 788 -12.45 5.32 -17.74
C HIS A 788 -12.60 4.74 -19.15
N LEU A 789 -11.87 5.31 -20.13
CA LEU A 789 -11.82 4.71 -21.46
C LEU A 789 -11.15 3.33 -21.38
N PRO A 790 -11.58 2.33 -22.17
CA PRO A 790 -11.06 0.98 -22.04
C PRO A 790 -9.53 0.91 -22.24
N ASN A 791 -9.00 1.67 -23.20
CA ASN A 791 -7.58 1.78 -23.51
C ASN A 791 -6.83 2.88 -22.72
N VAL A 792 -7.39 3.39 -21.61
CA VAL A 792 -6.75 4.36 -20.72
C VAL A 792 -6.92 3.92 -19.26
N ASP A 793 -5.81 3.54 -18.64
CA ASP A 793 -5.68 3.19 -17.22
C ASP A 793 -4.51 4.01 -16.61
N LEU A 794 -4.55 4.17 -15.29
CA LEU A 794 -3.50 4.76 -14.46
C LEU A 794 -2.59 3.69 -13.83
N LYS A 795 -2.92 2.40 -13.95
CA LYS A 795 -2.03 1.28 -13.59
C LYS A 795 -0.83 1.15 -14.54
N ASP A 796 -0.94 1.63 -15.79
CA ASP A 796 0.07 1.46 -16.83
C ASP A 796 0.48 2.79 -17.51
N SER A 797 1.21 2.71 -18.63
CA SER A 797 1.66 3.90 -19.36
C SER A 797 0.55 4.60 -20.16
N SER A 798 -0.63 4.02 -20.33
CA SER A 798 -1.62 4.49 -21.33
C SER A 798 -2.16 5.89 -21.04
N PHE A 799 -2.36 6.29 -19.78
CA PHE A 799 -2.68 7.69 -19.45
C PHE A 799 -1.51 8.64 -19.79
N THR A 800 -0.27 8.22 -19.59
CA THR A 800 0.91 8.99 -20.03
C THR A 800 0.96 9.10 -21.56
N ASP A 801 0.60 8.04 -22.26
CA ASP A 801 0.53 8.01 -23.73
C ASP A 801 -0.59 8.90 -24.28
N LEU A 802 -1.75 8.99 -23.60
CA LEU A 802 -2.81 9.96 -23.89
C LEU A 802 -2.29 11.40 -23.80
N ILE A 803 -1.60 11.75 -22.71
CA ILE A 803 -1.00 13.08 -22.51
C ILE A 803 0.07 13.38 -23.58
N ASN A 804 0.97 12.44 -23.86
CA ASN A 804 2.01 12.56 -24.89
C ASN A 804 1.41 12.68 -26.31
N THR A 805 0.32 11.97 -26.59
CA THR A 805 -0.42 12.05 -27.86
C THR A 805 -1.05 13.43 -28.02
N TYR A 806 -1.72 13.94 -26.99
CA TYR A 806 -2.22 15.32 -26.97
C TYR A 806 -1.10 16.35 -27.22
N TYR A 807 0.06 16.22 -26.57
CA TYR A 807 1.21 17.10 -26.84
C TYR A 807 1.73 17.01 -28.29
N SER A 808 1.64 15.84 -28.94
CA SER A 808 2.01 15.70 -30.36
C SER A 808 1.00 16.31 -31.35
N LEU A 809 -0.25 16.48 -30.92
CA LEU A 809 -1.32 17.09 -31.72
C LEU A 809 -1.43 18.60 -31.49
N LEU A 810 -0.97 19.11 -30.35
CA LEU A 810 -0.98 20.53 -29.99
C LEU A 810 -0.47 21.48 -31.10
N PRO A 811 0.67 21.21 -31.78
CA PRO A 811 1.13 22.03 -32.91
C PRO A 811 0.15 22.04 -34.09
N LYS A 812 -0.47 20.89 -34.41
CA LYS A 812 -1.48 20.77 -35.48
C LYS A 812 -2.79 21.48 -35.12
N PHE A 813 -3.13 21.51 -33.83
CA PHE A 813 -4.31 22.20 -33.33
C PHE A 813 -4.15 23.73 -33.31
N ASN A 814 -2.91 24.23 -33.18
CA ASN A 814 -2.57 25.64 -32.93
C ASN A 814 -3.45 26.24 -31.81
N GLY A 815 -3.61 25.49 -30.72
CA GLY A 815 -4.52 25.80 -29.63
C GLY A 815 -4.99 24.57 -28.86
N PHE A 816 -5.90 24.81 -27.92
CA PHE A 816 -6.30 23.91 -26.84
C PHE A 816 -7.56 23.07 -27.17
N LEU A 817 -7.76 21.95 -26.49
CA LEU A 817 -8.98 21.12 -26.55
C LEU A 817 -10.19 21.87 -26.00
N THR A 818 -10.02 22.66 -24.96
CA THR A 818 -11.06 23.41 -24.27
C THR A 818 -11.02 24.91 -24.61
N HIS A 819 -12.17 25.58 -24.46
CA HIS A 819 -12.26 27.04 -24.35
C HIS A 819 -13.37 27.45 -23.36
N GLY A 820 -12.99 27.72 -22.12
CA GLY A 820 -13.95 27.88 -21.03
C GLY A 820 -14.70 26.56 -20.85
N LEU A 821 -16.03 26.61 -20.79
CA LEU A 821 -16.89 25.43 -20.65
C LEU A 821 -17.16 24.69 -21.99
N LYS A 822 -16.48 25.07 -23.09
CA LYS A 822 -16.68 24.44 -24.41
C LYS A 822 -15.53 23.51 -24.77
N ILE A 823 -15.85 22.33 -25.28
CA ILE A 823 -14.89 21.37 -25.85
C ILE A 823 -14.89 21.53 -27.38
N HIS A 824 -13.70 21.62 -27.99
CA HIS A 824 -13.53 21.65 -29.44
C HIS A 824 -13.66 20.22 -30.01
N THR A 825 -14.88 19.82 -30.38
CA THR A 825 -15.20 18.44 -30.82
C THR A 825 -14.26 17.90 -31.90
N ARG A 826 -13.89 18.70 -32.92
CA ARG A 826 -12.94 18.29 -33.98
C ARG A 826 -11.52 18.00 -33.46
N ARG A 827 -11.06 18.73 -32.43
CA ARG A 827 -9.76 18.47 -31.78
C ARG A 827 -9.84 17.22 -30.89
N LEU A 828 -10.93 17.06 -30.14
CA LEU A 828 -11.20 15.84 -29.38
C LEU A 828 -11.26 14.62 -30.30
N GLN A 829 -12.00 14.69 -31.41
CA GLN A 829 -12.09 13.65 -32.43
C GLN A 829 -10.71 13.25 -32.98
N SER A 830 -9.84 14.24 -33.22
CA SER A 830 -8.46 14.01 -33.66
C SER A 830 -7.60 13.32 -32.60
N LEU A 831 -7.83 13.61 -31.32
CA LEU A 831 -7.16 12.94 -30.20
C LEU A 831 -7.65 11.49 -30.06
N MET A 832 -8.97 11.26 -30.06
CA MET A 832 -9.57 9.93 -29.99
C MET A 832 -9.08 9.04 -31.14
N LYS A 833 -9.03 9.58 -32.37
CA LYS A 833 -8.47 8.90 -33.55
C LYS A 833 -6.97 8.59 -33.43
N ALA A 834 -6.22 9.38 -32.67
CA ALA A 834 -4.78 9.17 -32.48
C ALA A 834 -4.47 8.12 -31.40
N ILE A 835 -5.33 7.95 -30.40
CA ILE A 835 -5.18 6.92 -29.35
C ILE A 835 -5.87 5.59 -29.70
N SER A 836 -6.82 5.57 -30.62
CA SER A 836 -7.55 4.34 -30.98
C SER A 836 -6.68 3.18 -31.47
N PRO A 837 -5.49 3.35 -32.11
CA PRO A 837 -4.60 2.21 -32.41
C PRO A 837 -4.15 1.43 -31.17
N ASN A 838 -4.13 2.06 -29.99
CA ASN A 838 -3.76 1.39 -28.73
C ASN A 838 -4.83 0.39 -28.25
N GLU A 839 -6.06 0.46 -28.78
CA GLU A 839 -7.13 -0.49 -28.47
C GLU A 839 -6.73 -1.93 -28.84
N ALA A 840 -6.00 -2.13 -29.93
CA ALA A 840 -5.53 -3.46 -30.34
C ALA A 840 -4.57 -4.12 -29.32
N LYS A 841 -3.84 -3.31 -28.51
CA LYS A 841 -3.05 -3.82 -27.38
C LYS A 841 -3.95 -4.19 -26.20
N TYR A 842 -4.93 -3.32 -25.90
CA TYR A 842 -5.92 -3.54 -24.84
C TYR A 842 -6.77 -4.80 -25.07
N PHE A 843 -7.28 -5.00 -26.30
CA PHE A 843 -8.10 -6.16 -26.69
C PHE A 843 -7.39 -7.48 -26.43
N LYS A 844 -6.12 -7.61 -26.83
CA LYS A 844 -5.32 -8.82 -26.59
C LYS A 844 -5.16 -9.13 -25.10
N ILE A 845 -4.72 -8.12 -24.33
CA ILE A 845 -4.51 -8.27 -22.89
C ILE A 845 -5.81 -8.63 -22.18
N LYS A 846 -6.94 -8.00 -22.52
CA LYS A 846 -8.22 -8.30 -21.87
C LYS A 846 -8.83 -9.62 -22.32
N ALA A 847 -8.68 -10.03 -23.58
CA ALA A 847 -9.11 -11.34 -24.04
C ALA A 847 -8.41 -12.47 -23.27
N GLU A 848 -7.10 -12.34 -23.03
CA GLU A 848 -6.33 -13.29 -22.20
C GLU A 848 -6.79 -13.26 -20.73
N VAL A 849 -6.88 -12.08 -20.12
CA VAL A 849 -7.23 -11.93 -18.69
C VAL A 849 -8.68 -12.37 -18.39
N GLU A 850 -9.60 -12.21 -19.34
CA GLU A 850 -11.01 -12.56 -19.19
C GLU A 850 -11.33 -13.97 -19.72
N SER A 851 -10.30 -14.76 -20.06
CA SER A 851 -10.41 -16.16 -20.53
C SER A 851 -11.23 -16.33 -21.80
N VAL A 852 -11.19 -15.34 -22.70
CA VAL A 852 -11.88 -15.30 -24.00
C VAL A 852 -10.91 -15.01 -25.16
N PRO A 853 -9.77 -15.74 -25.28
CA PRO A 853 -8.70 -15.46 -26.23
C PRO A 853 -9.13 -15.54 -27.71
N GLU A 854 -10.21 -16.25 -28.02
CA GLU A 854 -10.81 -16.35 -29.36
C GLU A 854 -11.33 -15.01 -29.89
N PHE A 855 -11.54 -14.01 -29.02
CA PHE A 855 -11.90 -12.64 -29.40
C PHE A 855 -10.70 -11.69 -29.48
N ALA A 856 -9.45 -12.15 -29.29
CA ALA A 856 -8.26 -11.28 -29.18
C ALA A 856 -7.85 -10.56 -30.50
N ASP A 857 -8.56 -10.76 -31.60
CA ASP A 857 -8.34 -10.03 -32.86
C ASP A 857 -8.83 -8.56 -32.78
N SER A 858 -8.51 -7.78 -33.79
CA SER A 858 -8.83 -6.34 -33.84
C SER A 858 -10.33 -6.02 -34.00
N SER A 859 -11.19 -7.02 -34.16
CA SER A 859 -12.65 -6.86 -34.32
C SER A 859 -13.49 -7.71 -33.36
N GLY A 860 -13.04 -8.91 -32.98
CA GLY A 860 -13.76 -9.80 -32.06
C GLY A 860 -13.97 -9.19 -30.68
N TYR A 861 -12.93 -8.65 -30.04
CA TYR A 861 -13.07 -8.09 -28.69
C TYR A 861 -13.96 -6.85 -28.69
N ALA A 862 -13.95 -6.04 -29.76
CA ALA A 862 -14.86 -4.90 -29.87
C ALA A 862 -16.33 -5.36 -29.92
N LYS A 863 -16.63 -6.49 -30.58
CA LYS A 863 -17.95 -7.11 -30.57
C LYS A 863 -18.32 -7.60 -29.17
N PHE A 864 -17.48 -8.45 -28.56
CA PHE A 864 -17.64 -8.97 -27.20
C PHE A 864 -17.86 -7.85 -26.17
N TYR A 865 -17.09 -6.77 -26.27
CA TYR A 865 -17.17 -5.61 -25.38
C TYR A 865 -18.54 -4.93 -25.40
N TYR A 866 -19.11 -4.69 -26.58
CA TYR A 866 -20.43 -4.06 -26.66
C TYR A 866 -21.55 -5.04 -26.28
N GLU A 867 -21.49 -6.29 -26.76
CA GLU A 867 -22.56 -7.28 -26.54
C GLU A 867 -22.61 -7.74 -25.07
N GLU A 868 -21.52 -8.28 -24.53
CA GLU A 868 -21.50 -8.91 -23.20
C GLU A 868 -21.34 -7.91 -22.04
N LYS A 869 -20.59 -6.82 -22.23
CA LYS A 869 -20.35 -5.83 -21.15
C LYS A 869 -21.32 -4.66 -21.20
N CYS A 870 -21.47 -4.04 -22.38
CA CYS A 870 -22.32 -2.85 -22.51
C CYS A 870 -23.82 -3.20 -22.67
N GLY A 871 -24.16 -4.44 -23.02
CA GLY A 871 -25.54 -4.84 -23.32
C GLY A 871 -26.09 -4.20 -24.60
N ILE A 872 -25.23 -3.94 -25.58
CA ILE A 872 -25.55 -3.27 -26.85
C ILE A 872 -25.18 -4.20 -28.00
N ASP A 873 -26.14 -4.52 -28.89
CA ASP A 873 -25.87 -5.22 -30.15
C ASP A 873 -24.78 -4.47 -30.93
N TYR A 874 -23.67 -5.15 -31.21
CA TYR A 874 -22.54 -4.56 -31.92
C TYR A 874 -22.94 -4.01 -33.29
N ASN A 875 -24.01 -4.54 -33.91
CA ASN A 875 -24.52 -4.11 -35.20
C ASN A 875 -25.39 -2.85 -35.11
N ASP A 876 -25.99 -2.54 -33.95
CA ASP A 876 -26.70 -1.27 -33.75
C ASP A 876 -25.72 -0.11 -33.54
N LYS A 877 -25.16 0.35 -34.65
CA LYS A 877 -24.28 1.53 -34.69
C LYS A 877 -25.00 2.82 -34.25
N ARG A 878 -26.34 2.86 -34.14
CA ARG A 878 -27.06 4.01 -33.56
C ARG A 878 -27.01 3.96 -32.04
N ALA A 879 -27.16 2.78 -31.42
CA ALA A 879 -27.00 2.61 -29.98
C ALA A 879 -25.57 2.92 -29.52
N ILE A 880 -24.55 2.39 -30.21
CA ILE A 880 -23.13 2.71 -29.93
C ILE A 880 -22.87 4.21 -30.11
N ARG A 881 -23.41 4.83 -31.17
CA ARG A 881 -23.30 6.28 -31.37
C ARG A 881 -23.96 7.08 -30.23
N LYS A 882 -25.13 6.65 -29.75
CA LYS A 882 -25.83 7.29 -28.64
C LYS A 882 -25.01 7.23 -27.33
N MET A 883 -24.39 6.08 -27.04
CA MET A 883 -23.45 5.91 -25.93
C MET A 883 -22.24 6.86 -26.05
N CYS A 884 -21.71 7.05 -27.27
CA CYS A 884 -20.64 8.03 -27.55
C CYS A 884 -21.10 9.47 -27.32
N GLU A 885 -22.29 9.83 -27.78
CA GLU A 885 -22.88 11.16 -27.60
C GLU A 885 -23.14 11.46 -26.11
N ASP A 886 -23.64 10.49 -25.34
CA ASP A 886 -23.86 10.59 -23.89
C ASP A 886 -22.56 10.68 -23.09
N TYR A 887 -21.50 9.98 -23.51
CA TYR A 887 -20.18 10.08 -22.88
C TYR A 887 -19.58 11.47 -23.11
N ILE A 888 -19.70 12.01 -24.34
CA ILE A 888 -19.24 13.37 -24.64
C ILE A 888 -20.09 14.41 -23.90
N GLU A 889 -21.41 14.23 -23.78
CA GLU A 889 -22.25 15.07 -22.91
C GLU A 889 -21.70 15.07 -21.48
N GLY A 890 -21.34 13.90 -20.94
CA GLY A 890 -20.70 13.79 -19.63
C GLY A 890 -19.38 14.55 -19.49
N LEU A 891 -18.56 14.62 -20.53
CA LEU A 891 -17.34 15.46 -20.52
C LEU A 891 -17.68 16.95 -20.38
N PHE A 892 -18.75 17.42 -21.05
CA PHE A 892 -19.26 18.79 -20.85
C PHE A 892 -19.88 18.99 -19.47
N TRP A 893 -20.57 17.97 -18.92
CA TRP A 893 -21.11 18.01 -17.56
C TRP A 893 -20.00 18.15 -16.53
N ASN A 894 -18.98 17.27 -16.59
CA ASN A 894 -17.79 17.30 -15.73
C ASN A 894 -17.05 18.63 -15.86
N LEU A 895 -16.72 19.07 -17.08
CA LEU A 895 -16.01 20.35 -17.28
C LEU A 895 -16.78 21.52 -16.66
N SER A 896 -18.10 21.54 -16.79
CA SER A 896 -18.96 22.56 -16.16
C SER A 896 -18.99 22.43 -14.63
N TYR A 897 -19.09 21.20 -14.09
CA TYR A 897 -19.18 20.97 -12.65
C TYR A 897 -17.95 21.47 -11.91
N TYR A 898 -16.75 21.17 -12.42
CA TYR A 898 -15.48 21.56 -11.81
C TYR A 898 -15.19 23.06 -12.01
N HIS A 899 -15.55 23.65 -13.15
CA HIS A 899 -15.29 25.08 -13.43
C HIS A 899 -16.34 26.05 -12.89
N SER A 900 -17.60 25.66 -12.75
CA SER A 900 -18.73 26.59 -12.54
C SER A 900 -19.88 26.03 -11.69
N GLY A 901 -19.72 24.84 -11.09
CA GLY A 901 -20.76 24.19 -10.29
C GLY A 901 -21.75 23.40 -11.14
N CYS A 902 -22.63 22.64 -10.48
CA CYS A 902 -23.40 21.56 -11.12
C CYS A 902 -24.27 22.09 -12.29
N PRO A 903 -24.07 21.66 -13.55
CA PRO A 903 -24.85 22.19 -14.68
C PRO A 903 -26.25 21.56 -14.78
N SER A 904 -26.43 20.34 -14.26
CA SER A 904 -27.72 19.68 -14.12
C SER A 904 -27.71 18.72 -12.93
N TRP A 905 -28.66 18.89 -12.01
CA TRP A 905 -28.87 17.98 -10.87
C TRP A 905 -29.49 16.64 -11.30
N ASP A 906 -30.20 16.59 -12.43
CA ASP A 906 -30.90 15.40 -12.95
C ASP A 906 -30.04 14.51 -13.85
N TRP A 907 -29.01 15.07 -14.48
CA TRP A 907 -28.19 14.34 -15.47
C TRP A 907 -27.33 13.25 -14.80
N CYS A 908 -27.23 12.10 -15.47
CA CYS A 908 -26.32 11.01 -15.13
C CYS A 908 -25.98 10.20 -16.39
N TYR A 909 -24.77 9.64 -16.44
CA TYR A 909 -24.36 8.69 -17.47
C TYR A 909 -25.02 7.33 -17.21
N LYS A 910 -25.62 6.72 -18.24
CA LYS A 910 -26.52 5.55 -18.13
C LYS A 910 -25.92 4.23 -18.63
N TYR A 911 -24.60 4.10 -18.56
CA TYR A 911 -23.88 2.89 -18.94
C TYR A 911 -22.80 2.63 -17.89
N HIS A 912 -22.55 1.37 -17.52
CA HIS A 912 -21.52 1.03 -16.53
C HIS A 912 -20.10 1.10 -17.11
N TYR A 913 -19.99 1.18 -18.43
CA TYR A 913 -18.76 1.14 -19.22
C TYR A 913 -18.66 2.36 -20.17
N ALA A 914 -17.46 2.70 -20.60
CA ALA A 914 -17.22 3.78 -21.57
C ALA A 914 -17.21 3.24 -23.02
N PRO A 915 -17.57 4.04 -24.03
CA PRO A 915 -17.42 3.64 -25.43
C PRO A 915 -15.94 3.54 -25.83
N LEU A 916 -15.66 2.81 -26.90
CA LEU A 916 -14.31 2.75 -27.49
C LEU A 916 -13.89 4.11 -28.06
N ALA A 917 -12.60 4.44 -27.96
CA ALA A 917 -12.01 5.65 -28.53
C ALA A 917 -12.11 5.67 -30.07
N SER A 918 -12.06 4.51 -30.73
CA SER A 918 -12.33 4.38 -32.18
C SER A 918 -13.76 4.79 -32.57
N ASP A 919 -14.75 4.57 -31.70
CA ASP A 919 -16.13 5.00 -31.92
C ASP A 919 -16.37 6.46 -31.49
N LEU A 920 -15.76 6.93 -30.39
CA LEU A 920 -15.74 8.35 -30.03
C LEU A 920 -15.14 9.21 -31.17
N ALA A 921 -14.13 8.69 -31.88
CA ALA A 921 -13.54 9.33 -33.05
C ALA A 921 -14.49 9.45 -34.26
N ARG A 922 -15.67 8.81 -34.24
CA ARG A 922 -16.71 8.94 -35.29
C ARG A 922 -17.71 10.07 -35.00
N VAL A 923 -17.75 10.61 -33.79
CA VAL A 923 -18.62 11.75 -33.44
C VAL A 923 -17.97 13.07 -33.85
N SER A 924 -18.45 13.66 -34.95
CA SER A 924 -17.91 14.91 -35.52
C SER A 924 -18.39 16.19 -34.80
N SER A 925 -19.64 16.19 -34.34
CA SER A 925 -20.28 17.33 -33.68
C SER A 925 -21.43 16.87 -32.79
N ILE A 926 -21.58 17.52 -31.63
CA ILE A 926 -22.69 17.37 -30.70
C ILE A 926 -23.07 18.77 -30.19
N SER A 927 -24.37 18.98 -29.92
CA SER A 927 -24.87 20.16 -29.21
C SER A 927 -25.30 19.72 -27.82
N VAL A 928 -24.68 20.28 -26.79
CA VAL A 928 -24.95 19.93 -25.38
C VAL A 928 -25.61 21.12 -24.68
N THR A 929 -26.75 20.87 -24.05
CA THR A 929 -27.52 21.87 -23.27
C THR A 929 -28.12 21.22 -22.03
N PHE A 930 -27.72 21.71 -20.86
CA PHE A 930 -28.19 21.17 -19.58
C PHE A 930 -29.39 21.95 -19.03
N TYR A 931 -30.43 21.22 -18.61
CA TYR A 931 -31.44 21.76 -17.71
C TYR A 931 -30.94 21.67 -16.27
N LYS A 932 -30.83 22.82 -15.58
CA LYS A 932 -30.26 22.89 -14.23
C LYS A 932 -30.95 21.94 -13.24
N GLY A 933 -32.28 21.89 -13.27
CA GLY A 933 -33.06 21.15 -12.29
C GLY A 933 -32.87 21.67 -10.86
N ASN A 934 -33.36 20.91 -9.89
CA ASN A 934 -33.16 21.16 -8.46
C ASN A 934 -32.53 19.91 -7.83
N PRO A 935 -31.74 20.05 -6.76
CA PRO A 935 -31.33 18.90 -5.96
C PRO A 935 -32.56 18.21 -5.37
N ILE A 936 -32.49 16.89 -5.22
CA ILE A 936 -33.45 16.16 -4.38
C ILE A 936 -33.22 16.52 -2.90
N THR A 937 -34.19 16.22 -2.04
CA THR A 937 -34.09 16.43 -0.60
C THR A 937 -33.18 15.40 0.09
N PRO A 938 -32.71 15.64 1.32
CA PRO A 938 -31.89 14.66 2.05
C PRO A 938 -32.57 13.30 2.26
N LEU A 939 -33.90 13.26 2.46
CA LEU A 939 -34.62 11.98 2.59
C LEU A 939 -34.81 11.27 1.23
N GLU A 940 -35.11 12.01 0.16
CA GLU A 940 -35.12 11.47 -1.21
C GLU A 940 -33.72 10.96 -1.63
N HIS A 941 -32.65 11.62 -1.17
CA HIS A 941 -31.28 11.17 -1.39
C HIS A 941 -30.98 9.89 -0.63
N LEU A 942 -31.33 9.80 0.66
CA LEU A 942 -31.16 8.60 1.46
C LEU A 942 -31.93 7.42 0.84
N LEU A 943 -33.17 7.66 0.40
CA LEU A 943 -33.97 6.70 -0.36
C LEU A 943 -33.26 6.25 -1.65
N ALA A 944 -32.68 7.18 -2.42
CA ALA A 944 -32.01 6.88 -3.69
C ALA A 944 -30.81 5.93 -3.56
N VAL A 945 -30.08 6.01 -2.45
CA VAL A 945 -28.77 5.34 -2.30
C VAL A 945 -28.77 4.14 -1.35
N THR A 946 -29.76 4.02 -0.46
CA THR A 946 -29.82 2.94 0.53
C THR A 946 -30.25 1.61 -0.12
N PRO A 947 -29.52 0.51 0.10
CA PRO A 947 -29.86 -0.82 -0.42
C PRO A 947 -30.98 -1.52 0.38
N PRO A 948 -31.56 -2.61 -0.17
CA PRO A 948 -32.56 -3.45 0.48
C PRO A 948 -32.33 -3.77 1.97
N SER A 949 -31.14 -4.29 2.31
CA SER A 949 -30.78 -4.71 3.67
C SER A 949 -30.34 -3.58 4.61
N GLY A 950 -30.33 -2.32 4.12
CA GLY A 950 -30.05 -1.10 4.91
C GLY A 950 -31.31 -0.31 5.25
N ASN A 951 -32.50 -0.92 5.17
CA ASN A 951 -33.77 -0.21 5.29
C ASN A 951 -34.03 0.41 6.67
N GLU A 952 -33.29 0.01 7.71
CA GLU A 952 -33.36 0.60 9.05
C GLU A 952 -33.07 2.11 9.05
N LEU A 953 -32.26 2.56 8.10
CA LEU A 953 -31.90 3.98 7.88
C LEU A 953 -33.08 4.82 7.38
N LEU A 954 -34.08 4.18 6.77
CA LEU A 954 -35.21 4.85 6.13
C LEU A 954 -36.40 5.00 7.09
N PRO A 955 -37.15 6.11 7.02
CA PRO A 955 -38.44 6.23 7.69
C PRO A 955 -39.36 5.07 7.30
N PRO A 956 -40.20 4.53 8.20
CA PRO A 956 -41.02 3.35 7.92
C PRO A 956 -41.86 3.45 6.64
N ARG A 957 -42.48 4.61 6.35
CA ARG A 957 -43.25 4.84 5.11
C ARG A 957 -42.42 4.73 3.83
N TYR A 958 -41.16 5.16 3.85
CA TYR A 958 -40.25 5.04 2.72
C TYR A 958 -39.79 3.59 2.46
N ARG A 959 -40.00 2.67 3.41
CA ARG A 959 -39.76 1.23 3.19
C ARG A 959 -40.82 0.68 2.23
N PHE A 960 -42.10 1.00 2.41
CA PHE A 960 -43.19 0.48 1.57
C PHE A 960 -43.12 0.90 0.09
N VAL A 961 -42.46 2.02 -0.26
CA VAL A 961 -42.27 2.38 -1.68
C VAL A 961 -41.15 1.61 -2.38
N ILE A 962 -40.26 0.96 -1.61
CA ILE A 962 -39.22 0.04 -2.10
C ILE A 962 -39.71 -1.41 -2.03
N PHE A 963 -40.16 -1.83 -0.84
CA PHE A 963 -40.38 -3.24 -0.48
C PHE A 963 -41.85 -3.64 -0.57
N HIS A 964 -42.02 -4.89 -0.95
CA HIS A 964 -43.28 -5.60 -0.83
C HIS A 964 -43.46 -6.04 0.63
N SER A 965 -44.45 -5.48 1.33
CA SER A 965 -44.84 -5.75 2.74
C SER A 965 -43.76 -5.54 3.81
N ALA A 966 -44.02 -4.64 4.77
CA ALA A 966 -43.26 -4.57 6.04
C ALA A 966 -43.65 -5.67 7.05
N CYS A 967 -44.46 -6.66 6.64
CA CYS A 967 -44.80 -7.84 7.42
C CYS A 967 -44.30 -9.11 6.74
N SER A 968 -43.30 -9.76 7.34
CA SER A 968 -42.84 -11.12 7.04
C SER A 968 -43.91 -12.20 7.24
N LEU A 969 -45.08 -11.85 7.79
CA LEU A 969 -46.17 -12.78 8.13
C LEU A 969 -47.19 -13.02 7.01
N PHE A 970 -47.16 -12.29 5.89
CA PHE A 970 -48.13 -12.42 4.79
C PHE A 970 -47.43 -12.65 3.44
N ARG A 971 -46.83 -13.84 3.28
CA ARG A 971 -46.20 -14.30 2.02
C ARG A 971 -47.16 -14.97 1.04
N LEU A 972 -48.45 -15.04 1.37
CA LEU A 972 -49.53 -15.50 0.49
C LEU A 972 -50.56 -14.39 0.30
N LEU A 973 -50.44 -13.65 -0.81
CA LEU A 973 -51.49 -13.26 -1.75
C LEU A 973 -50.90 -12.28 -2.79
N SER A 974 -51.44 -12.28 -4.00
CA SER A 974 -50.87 -11.56 -5.15
C SER A 974 -51.19 -10.06 -5.13
N GLU A 975 -50.37 -9.26 -4.45
CA GLU A 975 -50.47 -7.80 -4.43
C GLU A 975 -49.43 -7.08 -5.31
N PRO A 976 -49.57 -5.76 -5.58
CA PRO A 976 -48.68 -5.04 -6.49
C PRO A 976 -47.24 -4.90 -5.95
N LYS A 977 -46.27 -5.01 -6.87
CA LYS A 977 -44.87 -4.63 -6.57
C LYS A 977 -44.77 -3.12 -6.34
N GLY A 978 -43.99 -2.69 -5.35
CA GLY A 978 -43.77 -1.26 -5.07
C GLY A 978 -43.18 -0.52 -6.28
N GLU A 979 -43.63 0.71 -6.54
CA GLU A 979 -43.35 1.43 -7.81
C GLU A 979 -41.86 1.67 -8.11
N LEU A 980 -40.98 1.58 -7.11
CA LEU A 980 -39.53 1.73 -7.23
C LEU A 980 -38.75 0.41 -7.15
N CYS A 981 -39.39 -0.74 -6.93
CA CYS A 981 -38.69 -2.01 -6.65
C CYS A 981 -37.68 -2.40 -7.75
N GLU A 982 -37.97 -2.04 -9.00
CA GLU A 982 -37.08 -2.26 -10.17
C GLU A 982 -35.68 -1.67 -10.00
N TYR A 983 -35.53 -0.62 -9.19
CA TYR A 983 -34.25 0.01 -8.94
C TYR A 983 -33.46 -0.64 -7.82
N PHE A 984 -34.11 -1.35 -6.88
CA PHE A 984 -33.51 -1.85 -5.64
C PHE A 984 -33.55 -3.39 -5.58
N PRO A 985 -32.82 -4.08 -6.45
CA PRO A 985 -32.78 -5.53 -6.42
C PRO A 985 -31.99 -6.02 -5.20
N GLU A 986 -32.42 -7.13 -4.62
CA GLU A 986 -31.69 -7.83 -3.54
C GLU A 986 -30.39 -8.43 -4.10
N ASP A 987 -30.50 -9.11 -5.25
CA ASP A 987 -29.36 -9.64 -6.00
C ASP A 987 -28.98 -8.80 -7.21
N PHE A 988 -27.67 -8.65 -7.42
CA PHE A 988 -27.08 -7.86 -8.49
C PHE A 988 -25.71 -8.41 -8.87
N GLU A 989 -25.37 -8.30 -10.14
CA GLU A 989 -24.12 -8.79 -10.73
C GLU A 989 -22.92 -7.92 -10.32
N ILE A 990 -21.80 -8.57 -10.01
CA ILE A 990 -20.51 -7.94 -9.70
C ILE A 990 -19.47 -8.53 -10.66
N CYS A 991 -19.06 -7.75 -11.65
CA CYS A 991 -18.14 -8.17 -12.71
C CYS A 991 -16.70 -7.87 -12.32
N GLN A 992 -15.84 -8.90 -12.29
CA GLN A 992 -14.42 -8.71 -12.01
C GLN A 992 -13.70 -7.91 -13.11
N ASP A 993 -14.11 -8.03 -14.38
CA ASP A 993 -13.50 -7.33 -15.54
C ASP A 993 -11.96 -7.43 -15.61
N GLY A 994 -11.39 -8.54 -15.13
CA GLY A 994 -9.94 -8.72 -15.05
C GLY A 994 -9.23 -7.73 -14.13
N LYS A 995 -9.88 -7.32 -13.03
CA LYS A 995 -9.34 -6.44 -11.98
C LYS A 995 -8.83 -7.26 -10.79
N GLU A 996 -7.89 -6.70 -10.03
CA GLU A 996 -7.12 -7.44 -9.02
C GLU A 996 -7.79 -7.47 -7.64
N HIS A 997 -8.65 -6.48 -7.35
CA HIS A 997 -9.28 -6.33 -6.04
C HIS A 997 -10.78 -6.12 -6.16
N GLU A 998 -11.56 -6.70 -5.23
CA GLU A 998 -13.03 -6.63 -5.22
C GLU A 998 -13.57 -5.19 -5.20
N TRP A 999 -12.89 -4.27 -4.53
CA TRP A 999 -13.25 -2.84 -4.54
C TRP A 999 -13.17 -2.20 -5.94
N GLU A 1000 -12.38 -2.74 -6.88
CA GLU A 1000 -12.32 -2.25 -8.26
C GLU A 1000 -13.48 -2.75 -9.13
N TYR A 1001 -14.12 -3.87 -8.77
CA TYR A 1001 -15.06 -4.61 -9.64
C TYR A 1001 -16.22 -3.72 -10.12
N THR A 1002 -16.85 -4.06 -11.24
CA THR A 1002 -17.99 -3.29 -11.76
C THR A 1002 -19.28 -3.85 -11.18
N VAL A 1003 -20.14 -3.00 -10.60
CA VAL A 1003 -21.44 -3.42 -10.06
C VAL A 1003 -22.54 -2.96 -11.00
N LYS A 1004 -23.27 -3.92 -11.55
CA LYS A 1004 -24.38 -3.67 -12.48
C LYS A 1004 -25.68 -3.47 -11.70
N LEU A 1005 -25.88 -2.25 -11.19
CA LEU A 1005 -27.18 -1.82 -10.66
C LEU A 1005 -28.02 -1.11 -11.74
N PRO A 1006 -29.36 -1.22 -11.69
CA PRO A 1006 -30.26 -0.41 -12.50
C PRO A 1006 -30.05 1.09 -12.26
N PHE A 1007 -29.96 1.87 -13.33
CA PHE A 1007 -29.79 3.32 -13.26
C PHE A 1007 -31.05 4.00 -12.74
N LEU A 1008 -30.91 4.69 -11.61
CA LEU A 1008 -32.02 5.31 -10.91
C LEU A 1008 -32.55 6.55 -11.64
N ASN A 1009 -33.87 6.62 -11.82
CA ASN A 1009 -34.55 7.84 -12.26
C ASN A 1009 -34.95 8.69 -11.03
N THR A 1010 -34.12 9.69 -10.70
CA THR A 1010 -34.32 10.58 -9.54
C THR A 1010 -35.62 11.39 -9.61
N ARG A 1011 -36.13 11.72 -10.81
CA ARG A 1011 -37.44 12.38 -10.98
C ARG A 1011 -38.60 11.43 -10.67
N LYS A 1012 -38.54 10.17 -11.11
CA LYS A 1012 -39.54 9.14 -10.75
C LYS A 1012 -39.53 8.88 -9.25
N LEU A 1013 -38.35 8.70 -8.65
CA LEU A 1013 -38.18 8.53 -7.21
C LEU A 1013 -38.73 9.71 -6.42
N SER A 1014 -38.38 10.95 -6.79
CA SER A 1014 -38.86 12.15 -6.09
C SER A 1014 -40.39 12.28 -6.17
N LYS A 1015 -41.01 11.94 -7.30
CA LYS A 1015 -42.48 11.93 -7.43
C LYS A 1015 -43.14 10.95 -6.45
N ILE A 1016 -42.62 9.72 -6.36
CA ILE A 1016 -43.18 8.64 -5.51
C ILE A 1016 -42.87 8.86 -4.02
N ALA A 1017 -41.68 9.37 -3.69
CA ALA A 1017 -41.34 9.73 -2.32
C ALA A 1017 -42.28 10.82 -1.78
N ARG A 1018 -42.63 11.81 -2.63
CA ARG A 1018 -43.53 12.91 -2.24
C ARG A 1018 -44.97 12.49 -2.02
N SER A 1019 -45.49 11.46 -2.70
CA SER A 1019 -46.86 11.00 -2.48
C SER A 1019 -47.08 10.30 -1.13
N VAL A 1020 -46.01 9.92 -0.42
CA VAL A 1020 -46.08 9.33 0.93
C VAL A 1020 -45.51 10.25 2.02
N ASN A 1021 -45.20 11.52 1.70
CA ASN A 1021 -44.60 12.46 2.64
C ASN A 1021 -45.56 12.88 3.77
N ASP A 1022 -46.84 13.04 3.46
CA ASP A 1022 -47.84 13.49 4.45
C ASP A 1022 -48.10 12.44 5.55
N GLU A 1023 -47.67 11.19 5.31
CA GLU A 1023 -47.71 10.08 6.27
C GLU A 1023 -46.44 9.97 7.15
N LEU A 1024 -45.45 10.84 6.93
CA LEU A 1024 -44.23 10.90 7.75
C LEU A 1024 -44.50 11.66 9.05
N GLU A 1025 -43.93 11.19 10.16
CA GLU A 1025 -43.98 11.90 11.44
C GLU A 1025 -43.41 13.33 11.31
N TYR A 1026 -43.97 14.28 12.08
CA TYR A 1026 -43.54 15.68 12.08
C TYR A 1026 -42.03 15.87 12.33
N ARG A 1027 -41.42 15.01 13.17
CA ARG A 1027 -39.96 15.01 13.43
C ARG A 1027 -39.15 14.62 12.19
N THR A 1028 -39.70 13.79 11.32
CA THR A 1028 -39.12 13.39 10.04
C THR A 1028 -39.34 14.47 8.98
N LEU A 1029 -40.53 15.08 8.95
CA LEU A 1029 -40.81 16.26 8.11
C LEU A 1029 -39.94 17.47 8.45
N TYR A 1030 -39.56 17.68 9.71
CA TYR A 1030 -38.65 18.78 10.08
C TYR A 1030 -37.25 18.65 9.43
N ARG A 1031 -36.82 17.43 9.09
CA ARG A 1031 -35.60 17.16 8.30
C ARG A 1031 -35.76 17.55 6.82
N PHE A 1032 -37.00 17.62 6.35
CA PHE A 1032 -37.40 17.92 4.97
C PHE A 1032 -37.60 19.43 4.73
N VAL A 1033 -38.10 20.15 5.74
CA VAL A 1033 -38.71 21.49 5.58
C VAL A 1033 -37.71 22.66 5.59
N LEU A 1034 -36.54 22.52 6.24
CA LEU A 1034 -35.60 23.66 6.40
C LEU A 1034 -35.10 24.27 5.08
N TYR A 1035 -34.94 23.47 4.01
CA TYR A 1035 -34.56 24.01 2.69
C TYR A 1035 -35.71 24.77 2.01
N TYR A 1036 -36.96 24.30 2.12
CA TYR A 1036 -38.11 24.98 1.52
C TYR A 1036 -38.41 26.32 2.21
N LEU A 1037 -38.32 26.39 3.55
CA LEU A 1037 -38.48 27.67 4.25
C LEU A 1037 -37.37 28.67 3.89
N PHE A 1038 -36.10 28.26 3.85
CA PHE A 1038 -35.01 29.17 3.49
C PHE A 1038 -35.03 29.59 2.02
N SER A 1039 -35.34 28.69 1.09
CA SER A 1039 -35.43 29.03 -0.34
C SER A 1039 -36.62 29.96 -0.64
N ALA A 1040 -37.76 29.77 0.03
CA ALA A 1040 -38.90 30.68 -0.07
C ALA A 1040 -38.55 32.09 0.46
N LEU A 1041 -37.89 32.18 1.63
CA LEU A 1041 -37.43 33.47 2.18
C LEU A 1041 -36.35 34.15 1.31
N PHE A 1042 -35.44 33.38 0.70
CA PHE A 1042 -34.40 33.97 -0.17
C PHE A 1042 -34.95 34.48 -1.50
N PHE A 1043 -36.03 33.87 -2.02
CA PHE A 1043 -36.72 34.34 -3.23
C PHE A 1043 -37.46 35.66 -3.01
N THR A 1044 -38.04 35.89 -1.82
CA THR A 1044 -38.70 37.17 -1.50
C THR A 1044 -37.69 38.30 -1.23
N VAL A 1045 -36.53 38.02 -0.67
CA VAL A 1045 -35.49 39.04 -0.42
C VAL A 1045 -34.76 39.44 -1.71
N THR A 1046 -34.50 38.51 -2.64
CA THR A 1046 -33.75 38.80 -3.87
C THR A 1046 -34.57 39.50 -4.98
N GLN A 1047 -35.87 39.75 -4.78
CA GLN A 1047 -36.66 40.66 -5.62
C GLN A 1047 -36.70 42.11 -5.08
N THR A 1048 -36.11 42.40 -3.92
CA THR A 1048 -36.18 43.72 -3.26
C THR A 1048 -34.81 44.36 -2.98
N SER A 1049 -33.73 43.88 -3.62
CA SER A 1049 -32.36 44.42 -3.54
C SER A 1049 -31.70 44.61 -4.90
#